data_AF-A0A812KJP6-F1
#
_entry.id   AF-A0A812KJP6-F1
#
_cell.length_a   1.000
_cell.length_b   1.000
_cell.length_c   1.000
_cell.angle_alpha   90.00
_cell.angle_beta   90.00
_cell.angle_gamma   90.00
#
_symmetry.space_group_name_H-M   'P 1'
#
loop_
_entity.id
_entity.type
_entity.pdbx_description
1 polymer ?
#
loop_
_entity_poly.entity_id
_entity_poly.type
_entity_poly.pdbx_seq_one_letter_code
_entity_poly.pdbx_strand_id
1 'polypeptide(L)'
;MNSYAYLLLVVFFLQTVEPPVVPNLQALDSESVLVVDRKWGDEFVWETKFFSKVDELHKSQNTMSIGELLLRFFQFYTQKFDWRQHAVCIRLQRPGCSIDKYSLKLETGREQWYLEDPFDLKHNLAGSCSRAGKQRIGDVMHKTFTWLAGGGSWSTSFSEPSPDFFLKCRISQDLPPQALLEEFDDSGMVKLHIPKFDGTARPAQAFLQFGDAMSRRRAHAKNEKYVLDCQLHLFASTQHGFAEAARYRDFATYDMATYKMQLLVKAAGQMVEAPDADMRPSTSSDTSVEAVVEAMRLHPGCEAVQQSGSTALVRLCSGTDAESHGRRERAMQAGVLETVVTAMGHQETTVNVQIWGMMVLVCVCGDLGIKRRCLTQEAGDLHSALKVVEAAMYNFPDSKDVQHWGCIAIFEISRGIPKAILRAAWASNLVVAAMRSHCGWVSLQAAGAACLALLSMPLPGSSTQGRFARQQRAVDAGAVEAVIRALQHNLFNEQIQQFGIKALANICGGSDKNRHRRQQAVRAGAMDAILAAMALHSSCMVMHWGIDALLSICCDAESIQLAASKGAVSKILAAMQRHQDCERAQKSGLVFLLRFCSVAGANGVDARTLAVNAGALKVVVSSMGQHRGDQFVQTWGSGTIVSICSGMRYDSVVRRQRAVQVGALEAVVEAMSCHRKSEGLQKECCSAISNICSGDAFEAKQRAVKAGTLEAVVNAMRLHPCQAVQERGSVVFLVLCSGMDALGHERKQRAVEAGALEVVVAAMRRNPDSGSVQRWGRGAIINICSGRDAGSLRRRHRAVQAGALEAVLEAMQHQVVSVQNSVRSKSFTDTSGPQLKSQSRAEPFEAPHSGEGQAPSADTSNGTTCSPDERPCEGNPGTRVHLLSCCFGGAQRWPGFVSSFLRNLGTKQFCVRALGACGQVLACLLSPKL
;
A
#
# COMPACT_ATOMS: atom_id res chain seq x y z
N MET A 1 21.81 32.49 -3.10
CA MET A 1 22.41 31.57 -4.10
C MET A 1 21.33 30.63 -4.58
N ASN A 2 21.26 30.39 -5.89
CA ASN A 2 20.37 29.43 -6.53
C ASN A 2 21.07 28.06 -6.63
N SER A 3 20.39 27.04 -7.18
CA SER A 3 20.97 25.71 -7.41
C SER A 3 22.16 25.72 -8.36
N TYR A 4 22.11 26.57 -9.39
CA TYR A 4 23.19 26.74 -10.37
C TYR A 4 24.50 27.18 -9.71
N ALA A 5 24.46 28.16 -8.82
CA ALA A 5 25.61 28.62 -8.04
C ALA A 5 26.28 27.48 -7.23
N TYR A 6 25.48 26.58 -6.62
CA TYR A 6 26.02 25.43 -5.90
C TYR A 6 26.66 24.38 -6.83
N LEU A 7 26.14 24.22 -8.06
CA LEU A 7 26.76 23.34 -9.05
C LEU A 7 28.12 23.87 -9.48
N LEU A 8 28.28 25.19 -9.68
CA LEU A 8 29.58 25.79 -9.98
C LEU A 8 30.61 25.61 -8.84
N LEU A 9 30.19 25.64 -7.57
CA LEU A 9 31.07 25.29 -6.44
C LEU A 9 31.58 23.84 -6.55
N VAL A 10 30.71 22.90 -6.91
CA VAL A 10 31.12 21.50 -7.09
C VAL A 10 32.08 21.35 -8.26
N VAL A 11 31.77 21.93 -9.43
CA VAL A 11 32.65 21.88 -10.61
C VAL A 11 34.02 22.49 -10.31
N PHE A 12 34.05 23.69 -9.72
CA PHE A 12 35.30 24.36 -9.35
C PHE A 12 36.13 23.55 -8.37
N PHE A 13 35.50 22.97 -7.34
CA PHE A 13 36.19 22.06 -6.42
C PHE A 13 36.76 20.83 -7.14
N LEU A 14 35.99 20.17 -8.01
CA LEU A 14 36.43 18.99 -8.77
C LEU A 14 37.56 19.27 -9.78
N GLN A 15 37.65 20.51 -10.28
CA GLN A 15 38.79 21.02 -11.06
C GLN A 15 40.02 21.36 -10.20
N THR A 16 39.83 21.58 -8.90
CA THR A 16 40.87 22.00 -7.94
C THR A 16 41.50 20.83 -7.18
N VAL A 17 40.79 19.71 -7.01
CA VAL A 17 41.34 18.48 -6.43
C VAL A 17 42.53 18.01 -7.28
N GLU A 18 43.53 17.43 -6.63
CA GLU A 18 44.71 16.85 -7.29
C GLU A 18 44.76 15.33 -7.04
N PRO A 19 44.79 14.48 -8.09
CA PRO A 19 44.53 14.81 -9.49
C PRO A 19 43.09 15.33 -9.74
N PRO A 20 42.84 16.14 -10.77
CA PRO A 20 41.50 16.68 -11.04
C PRO A 20 40.49 15.60 -11.45
N VAL A 21 39.26 15.71 -10.93
CA VAL A 21 38.16 14.80 -11.26
C VAL A 21 37.53 15.18 -12.61
N VAL A 22 37.44 16.48 -12.90
CA VAL A 22 36.98 17.00 -14.20
C VAL A 22 37.96 18.07 -14.71
N PRO A 23 38.20 18.17 -16.03
CA PRO A 23 39.06 19.21 -16.59
C PRO A 23 38.35 20.56 -16.69
N ASN A 24 39.10 21.60 -17.03
CA ASN A 24 38.56 22.89 -17.47
C ASN A 24 38.39 22.89 -19.00
N LEU A 25 37.15 22.77 -19.47
CA LEU A 25 36.83 22.68 -20.89
C LEU A 25 37.18 23.95 -21.68
N GLN A 26 37.20 25.12 -21.04
CA GLN A 26 37.56 26.39 -21.70
C GLN A 26 39.09 26.57 -21.81
N ALA A 27 39.85 25.86 -20.98
CA ALA A 27 41.31 25.79 -21.06
C ALA A 27 41.81 24.68 -22.02
N LEU A 28 40.99 23.67 -22.31
CA LEU A 28 41.31 22.62 -23.28
C LEU A 28 41.13 23.06 -24.74
N ASP A 29 40.24 24.03 -24.99
CA ASP A 29 39.96 24.48 -26.35
C ASP A 29 40.91 25.61 -26.80
N SER A 30 41.42 25.51 -28.03
CA SER A 30 42.24 26.53 -28.68
C SER A 30 41.43 27.47 -29.57
N GLU A 31 40.25 27.07 -30.04
CA GLU A 31 39.41 27.87 -30.93
C GLU A 31 38.67 28.96 -30.13
N SER A 32 38.69 30.21 -30.60
CA SER A 32 38.04 31.35 -29.95
C SER A 32 36.60 31.46 -30.44
N VAL A 33 35.63 31.58 -29.53
CA VAL A 33 34.21 31.67 -29.84
C VAL A 33 33.66 32.94 -29.21
N LEU A 34 33.73 34.04 -29.96
CA LEU A 34 33.33 35.36 -29.51
C LEU A 34 31.83 35.59 -29.77
N VAL A 35 31.06 35.81 -28.71
CA VAL A 35 29.64 36.17 -28.76
C VAL A 35 29.48 37.66 -28.43
N VAL A 36 28.73 38.37 -29.27
CA VAL A 36 28.43 39.79 -29.08
C VAL A 36 27.06 39.93 -28.41
N ASP A 37 27.05 40.50 -27.21
CA ASP A 37 25.84 40.84 -26.47
C ASP A 37 25.52 42.34 -26.62
N ARG A 38 24.24 42.64 -26.92
CA ARG A 38 23.70 43.99 -27.11
C ARG A 38 22.49 44.27 -26.21
N LYS A 39 22.19 43.38 -25.25
CA LYS A 39 20.93 43.33 -24.48
C LYS A 39 20.70 44.54 -23.55
N TRP A 40 21.70 45.41 -23.39
CA TRP A 40 21.68 46.56 -22.47
C TRP A 40 22.08 47.89 -23.12
N GLY A 41 22.05 47.99 -24.46
CA GLY A 41 22.35 49.22 -25.21
C GLY A 41 23.84 49.45 -25.52
N ASP A 42 24.73 48.87 -24.71
CA ASP A 42 26.16 48.77 -24.99
C ASP A 42 26.48 47.45 -25.73
N GLU A 43 27.58 47.43 -26.50
CA GLU A 43 28.08 46.24 -27.20
C GLU A 43 29.23 45.57 -26.41
N PHE A 44 28.99 44.36 -25.90
CA PHE A 44 30.01 43.57 -25.18
C PHE A 44 30.39 42.31 -25.94
N VAL A 45 31.69 42.02 -25.99
CA VAL A 45 32.21 40.77 -26.54
C VAL A 45 32.56 39.80 -25.41
N TRP A 46 32.01 38.59 -25.48
CA TRP A 46 32.20 37.50 -24.53
C TRP A 46 32.94 36.34 -25.21
N GLU A 47 34.01 35.85 -24.60
CA GLU A 47 34.69 34.63 -25.03
C GLU A 47 33.99 33.43 -24.40
N THR A 48 33.27 32.66 -25.22
CA THR A 48 32.44 31.54 -24.80
C THR A 48 32.95 30.19 -25.30
N LYS A 49 34.21 30.08 -25.74
CA LYS A 49 34.80 28.79 -26.14
C LYS A 49 34.71 27.74 -25.05
N PHE A 50 34.49 26.49 -25.43
CA PHE A 50 34.60 25.31 -24.58
C PHE A 50 34.77 24.06 -25.44
N PHE A 51 35.62 23.14 -24.98
CA PHE A 51 35.84 21.86 -25.64
C PHE A 51 34.54 21.05 -25.69
N SER A 52 33.94 20.97 -26.87
CA SER A 52 32.59 20.42 -27.08
C SER A 52 32.54 18.90 -27.23
N LYS A 53 33.67 18.27 -27.56
CA LYS A 53 33.76 16.83 -27.85
C LYS A 53 33.98 15.98 -26.59
N VAL A 54 32.97 15.93 -25.72
CA VAL A 54 33.06 15.29 -24.40
C VAL A 54 33.52 13.82 -24.46
N ASP A 55 33.22 13.09 -25.54
CA ASP A 55 33.65 11.69 -25.74
C ASP A 55 35.16 11.51 -25.98
N GLU A 56 35.87 12.56 -26.39
CA GLU A 56 37.34 12.56 -26.56
C GLU A 56 38.08 12.82 -25.22
N LEU A 57 37.37 13.07 -24.11
CA LEU A 57 37.99 13.36 -22.82
C LEU A 57 38.63 12.11 -22.19
N HIS A 58 39.89 12.26 -21.79
CA HIS A 58 40.63 11.22 -21.08
C HIS A 58 39.98 10.94 -19.71
N LYS A 59 39.90 9.66 -19.32
CA LYS A 59 39.43 9.25 -18.00
C LYS A 59 40.29 9.89 -16.89
N SER A 60 39.63 10.46 -15.88
CA SER A 60 40.31 11.06 -14.74
C SER A 60 41.22 10.04 -14.03
N GLN A 61 42.38 10.54 -13.58
CA GLN A 61 43.35 9.80 -12.75
C GLN A 61 43.02 9.90 -11.24
N ASN A 62 41.94 10.60 -10.86
CA ASN A 62 41.52 10.67 -9.47
C ASN A 62 40.86 9.36 -9.04
N THR A 63 41.33 8.78 -7.94
CA THR A 63 40.85 7.51 -7.38
C THR A 63 40.06 7.68 -6.07
N MET A 64 39.77 8.91 -5.64
CA MET A 64 39.01 9.16 -4.42
C MET A 64 37.57 8.68 -4.56
N SER A 65 37.06 8.08 -3.49
CA SER A 65 35.65 7.75 -3.39
C SER A 65 34.78 9.02 -3.32
N ILE A 66 33.49 8.87 -3.67
CA ILE A 66 32.50 9.95 -3.57
C ILE A 66 32.43 10.51 -2.13
N GLY A 67 32.62 9.65 -1.11
CA GLY A 67 32.64 10.06 0.30
C GLY A 67 33.85 10.94 0.65
N GLU A 68 35.03 10.60 0.16
CA GLU A 68 36.25 11.40 0.35
C GLU A 68 36.18 12.74 -0.38
N LEU A 69 35.67 12.75 -1.62
CA LEU A 69 35.43 13.97 -2.38
C LEU A 69 34.44 14.90 -1.66
N LEU A 70 33.34 14.35 -1.13
CA LEU A 70 32.33 15.10 -0.39
C LEU A 70 32.88 15.67 0.93
N LEU A 71 33.66 14.89 1.68
CA LEU A 71 34.32 15.36 2.90
C LEU A 71 35.32 16.50 2.59
N ARG A 72 36.14 16.33 1.55
CA ARG A 72 37.11 17.35 1.09
C ARG A 72 36.42 18.59 0.51
N PHE A 73 35.24 18.48 -0.10
CA PHE A 73 34.46 19.62 -0.57
C PHE A 73 34.07 20.56 0.58
N PHE A 74 33.52 20.02 1.67
CA PHE A 74 33.18 20.82 2.84
C PHE A 74 34.45 21.37 3.53
N GLN A 75 35.53 20.58 3.60
CA GLN A 75 36.81 21.06 4.11
C GLN A 75 37.34 22.24 3.29
N PHE A 76 37.28 22.15 1.96
CA PHE A 76 37.81 23.16 1.05
C PHE A 76 37.13 24.52 1.27
N TYR A 77 35.80 24.57 1.22
CA TYR A 77 35.05 25.83 1.35
C TYR A 77 34.95 26.40 2.77
N THR A 78 35.38 25.64 3.80
CA THR A 78 35.38 26.09 5.20
C THR A 78 36.76 26.34 5.80
N GLN A 79 37.83 25.73 5.25
CA GLN A 79 39.19 25.82 5.80
C GLN A 79 40.26 26.30 4.80
N LYS A 80 40.07 26.10 3.48
CA LYS A 80 41.12 26.36 2.47
C LYS A 80 40.81 27.50 1.53
N PHE A 81 39.55 27.71 1.17
CA PHE A 81 39.13 28.74 0.22
C PHE A 81 38.90 30.08 0.93
N ASP A 82 39.79 31.06 0.71
CA ASP A 82 39.59 32.42 1.23
C ASP A 82 38.54 33.21 0.43
N TRP A 83 37.31 33.22 0.92
CA TRP A 83 36.21 34.03 0.39
C TRP A 83 36.45 35.55 0.35
N ARG A 84 37.46 36.08 1.06
CA ARG A 84 37.82 37.51 1.04
C ARG A 84 38.73 37.92 -0.11
N GLN A 85 39.45 36.97 -0.69
CA GLN A 85 40.38 37.20 -1.80
C GLN A 85 40.00 36.44 -3.06
N HIS A 86 39.45 35.24 -2.94
CA HIS A 86 39.27 34.35 -4.08
C HIS A 86 37.86 34.35 -4.68
N ALA A 87 37.81 34.13 -5.99
CA ALA A 87 36.61 33.88 -6.77
C ALA A 87 36.47 32.41 -7.16
N VAL A 88 35.23 31.97 -7.28
CA VAL A 88 34.86 30.69 -7.89
C VAL A 88 34.58 30.97 -9.36
N CYS A 89 35.53 30.63 -10.22
CA CYS A 89 35.46 30.86 -11.66
C CYS A 89 35.96 29.60 -12.39
N ILE A 90 35.04 28.80 -12.94
CA ILE A 90 35.36 27.52 -13.59
C ILE A 90 36.09 27.70 -14.95
N ARG A 91 36.05 28.92 -15.51
CA ARG A 91 36.68 29.31 -16.78
C ARG A 91 38.19 29.45 -16.68
N LEU A 92 38.66 30.04 -15.59
CA LEU A 92 40.09 30.30 -15.36
C LEU A 92 40.76 29.26 -14.45
N GLN A 93 39.99 28.33 -13.86
CA GLN A 93 40.53 27.41 -12.86
C GLN A 93 41.55 26.44 -13.44
N ARG A 94 42.65 26.28 -12.69
CA ARG A 94 43.73 25.29 -12.92
C ARG A 94 44.09 24.65 -11.58
N PRO A 95 44.43 23.34 -11.54
CA PRO A 95 44.89 22.69 -10.31
C PRO A 95 46.02 23.47 -9.63
N GLY A 96 45.95 23.63 -8.31
CA GLY A 96 46.94 24.38 -7.52
C GLY A 96 46.82 25.91 -7.56
N CYS A 97 46.02 26.49 -8.48
CA CYS A 97 45.82 27.93 -8.55
C CYS A 97 44.60 28.40 -7.74
N SER A 98 44.69 29.61 -7.19
CA SER A 98 43.53 30.42 -6.79
C SER A 98 43.32 31.58 -7.77
N ILE A 99 42.08 32.09 -7.83
CA ILE A 99 41.68 33.18 -8.74
C ILE A 99 41.36 34.39 -7.87
N ASP A 100 42.08 35.48 -8.03
CA ASP A 100 41.76 36.74 -7.35
C ASP A 100 40.42 37.29 -7.85
N LYS A 101 39.49 37.56 -6.93
CA LYS A 101 38.18 38.12 -7.29
C LYS A 101 38.25 39.58 -7.71
N TYR A 102 39.30 40.32 -7.35
CA TYR A 102 39.48 41.72 -7.74
C TYR A 102 40.03 41.87 -9.17
N SER A 103 40.53 40.79 -9.78
CA SER A 103 41.00 40.79 -11.18
C SER A 103 39.91 40.45 -12.21
N LEU A 104 38.66 40.23 -11.78
CA LEU A 104 37.54 39.82 -12.64
C LEU A 104 36.70 41.04 -13.06
N LYS A 105 35.85 40.88 -14.09
CA LYS A 105 35.16 42.00 -14.76
C LYS A 105 34.20 42.80 -13.87
N LEU A 106 33.60 42.19 -12.85
CA LEU A 106 32.64 42.87 -11.97
C LEU A 106 33.33 43.34 -10.69
N GLU A 107 33.21 44.63 -10.39
CA GLU A 107 33.67 45.19 -9.11
C GLU A 107 33.00 44.48 -7.93
N THR A 108 33.79 44.18 -6.88
CA THR A 108 33.29 43.41 -5.73
C THR A 108 33.88 43.87 -4.41
N GLY A 109 33.06 43.86 -3.37
CA GLY A 109 33.49 44.21 -2.01
C GLY A 109 34.18 43.04 -1.30
N ARG A 110 35.09 43.37 -0.36
CA ARG A 110 35.86 42.38 0.43
C ARG A 110 35.01 41.26 1.03
N GLU A 111 33.87 41.61 1.60
CA GLU A 111 32.97 40.66 2.28
C GLU A 111 31.98 39.97 1.31
N GLN A 112 31.93 40.34 0.02
CA GLN A 112 31.05 39.70 -0.96
C GLN A 112 31.67 38.39 -1.46
N TRP A 113 30.89 37.31 -1.49
CA TRP A 113 31.29 36.08 -2.16
C TRP A 113 31.21 36.28 -3.67
N TYR A 114 32.17 35.76 -4.42
CA TYR A 114 32.24 35.91 -5.87
C TYR A 114 32.18 34.55 -6.56
N LEU A 115 31.04 34.28 -7.20
CA LEU A 115 30.85 33.14 -8.09
C LEU A 115 30.57 33.71 -9.48
N GLU A 116 31.54 33.59 -10.39
CA GLU A 116 31.40 34.07 -11.77
C GLU A 116 30.43 33.16 -12.53
N ASP A 117 29.43 33.73 -13.19
CA ASP A 117 28.71 33.02 -14.24
C ASP A 117 29.67 32.85 -15.45
N PRO A 118 29.89 31.62 -15.95
CA PRO A 118 30.88 31.34 -16.99
C PRO A 118 30.55 31.94 -18.37
N PHE A 119 29.31 32.43 -18.56
CA PHE A 119 28.85 33.01 -19.82
C PHE A 119 28.52 34.51 -19.68
N ASP A 120 27.84 34.91 -18.59
CA ASP A 120 27.61 36.33 -18.25
C ASP A 120 28.63 36.82 -17.22
N LEU A 121 29.81 37.28 -17.68
CA LEU A 121 30.87 37.73 -16.77
C LEU A 121 30.54 39.01 -15.99
N LYS A 122 29.35 39.62 -16.19
CA LYS A 122 28.82 40.70 -15.32
C LYS A 122 27.97 40.16 -14.18
N HIS A 123 27.67 38.86 -14.14
CA HIS A 123 26.78 38.27 -13.16
C HIS A 123 27.55 37.49 -12.07
N ASN A 124 27.61 38.08 -10.87
CA ASN A 124 28.03 37.35 -9.68
C ASN A 124 26.83 36.63 -9.04
N LEU A 125 26.79 35.30 -9.18
CA LEU A 125 25.71 34.42 -8.70
C LEU A 125 25.57 34.38 -7.17
N ALA A 126 26.59 34.82 -6.44
CA ALA A 126 26.57 35.02 -5.00
C ALA A 126 26.43 36.50 -4.57
N GLY A 127 26.34 37.44 -5.52
CA GLY A 127 26.30 38.88 -5.26
C GLY A 127 25.16 39.32 -4.33
N SER A 128 24.00 38.66 -4.46
CA SER A 128 22.80 38.85 -3.63
C SER A 128 22.78 38.00 -2.33
N CYS A 129 23.90 37.37 -1.95
CA CYS A 129 23.98 36.57 -0.72
C CYS A 129 24.29 37.46 0.50
N SER A 130 23.33 37.59 1.41
CA SER A 130 23.45 38.44 2.60
C SER A 130 24.51 37.93 3.58
N ARG A 131 24.93 38.79 4.52
CA ARG A 131 25.88 38.41 5.60
C ARG A 131 25.36 37.20 6.41
N ALA A 132 24.09 37.23 6.80
CA ALA A 132 23.47 36.13 7.54
C ALA A 132 23.30 34.86 6.67
N GLY A 133 23.03 35.01 5.37
CA GLY A 133 23.00 33.90 4.41
C GLY A 133 24.35 33.19 4.30
N LYS A 134 25.44 33.95 4.08
CA LYS A 134 26.81 33.41 4.01
C LYS A 134 27.22 32.71 5.30
N GLN A 135 26.92 33.31 6.45
CA GLN A 135 27.19 32.71 7.76
C GLN A 135 26.46 31.37 7.92
N ARG A 136 25.14 31.32 7.67
CA ARG A 136 24.37 30.05 7.74
C ARG A 136 24.93 28.96 6.82
N ILE A 137 25.36 29.32 5.60
CA ILE A 137 25.95 28.35 4.66
C ILE A 137 27.30 27.84 5.20
N GLY A 138 28.17 28.73 5.67
CA GLY A 138 29.47 28.37 6.25
C GLY A 138 29.33 27.51 7.51
N ASP A 139 28.45 27.90 8.44
CA ASP A 139 28.18 27.18 9.68
C ASP A 139 27.66 25.75 9.41
N VAL A 140 26.75 25.58 8.44
CA VAL A 140 26.22 24.27 8.03
C VAL A 140 27.31 23.44 7.34
N MET A 141 28.08 24.01 6.40
CA MET A 141 29.20 23.30 5.77
C MET A 141 30.24 22.84 6.80
N HIS A 142 30.56 23.69 7.79
CA HIS A 142 31.51 23.37 8.85
C HIS A 142 30.97 22.29 9.79
N LYS A 143 29.71 22.40 10.22
CA LYS A 143 29.04 21.36 11.03
C LYS A 143 28.98 20.01 10.31
N THR A 144 28.65 20.00 9.02
CA THR A 144 28.64 18.76 8.22
C THR A 144 30.05 18.18 8.07
N PHE A 145 31.07 19.02 7.84
CA PHE A 145 32.46 18.58 7.83
C PHE A 145 32.88 17.94 9.15
N THR A 146 32.67 18.60 10.29
CA THR A 146 33.10 18.08 11.60
C THR A 146 32.35 16.79 11.98
N TRP A 147 31.06 16.71 11.66
CA TRP A 147 30.25 15.50 11.86
C TRP A 147 30.77 14.30 11.04
N LEU A 148 31.00 14.48 9.74
CA LEU A 148 31.48 13.42 8.85
C LEU A 148 32.93 13.03 9.16
N ALA A 149 33.80 14.00 9.47
CA ALA A 149 35.18 13.75 9.88
C ALA A 149 35.26 12.97 11.21
N GLY A 150 34.30 13.17 12.12
CA GLY A 150 34.14 12.41 13.36
C GLY A 150 33.53 11.01 13.20
N GLY A 151 33.30 10.53 11.97
CA GLY A 151 32.68 9.22 11.69
C GLY A 151 31.16 9.20 11.81
N GLY A 152 30.50 10.35 11.88
CA GLY A 152 29.05 10.47 11.90
C GLY A 152 28.39 10.06 10.59
N SER A 153 27.16 9.53 10.66
CA SER A 153 26.40 9.14 9.46
C SER A 153 25.99 10.33 8.60
N TRP A 154 26.09 10.19 7.28
CA TRP A 154 25.52 11.14 6.31
C TRP A 154 24.01 11.34 6.52
N SER A 155 23.26 10.27 6.79
CA SER A 155 21.80 10.33 6.93
C SER A 155 21.33 11.21 8.09
N THR A 156 22.15 11.39 9.13
CA THR A 156 21.86 12.21 10.32
C THR A 156 22.45 13.62 10.23
N SER A 157 23.16 13.95 9.14
CA SER A 157 23.75 15.28 8.93
C SER A 157 22.74 16.31 8.39
N PHE A 158 21.62 15.84 7.84
CA PHE A 158 20.53 16.69 7.36
C PHE A 158 19.74 17.27 8.52
N SER A 159 19.44 18.56 8.44
CA SER A 159 18.36 19.15 9.24
C SER A 159 17.02 18.58 8.75
N GLU A 160 16.04 18.42 9.64
CA GLU A 160 14.67 18.14 9.20
C GLU A 160 14.22 19.25 8.23
N PRO A 161 13.57 18.90 7.09
CA PRO A 161 13.07 19.90 6.18
C PRO A 161 12.01 20.74 6.88
N SER A 162 12.14 22.07 6.81
CA SER A 162 11.10 23.01 7.26
C SER A 162 9.74 22.56 6.73
N PRO A 163 8.71 22.39 7.58
CA PRO A 163 7.36 22.06 7.11
C PRO A 163 6.79 23.19 6.24
N ASP A 164 7.28 24.41 6.45
CA ASP A 164 6.86 25.59 5.72
C ASP A 164 7.68 25.83 4.45
N PHE A 165 6.96 25.99 3.34
CA PHE A 165 7.48 26.34 2.02
C PHE A 165 7.11 27.79 1.71
N PHE A 166 8.03 28.56 1.12
CA PHE A 166 7.78 29.97 0.84
C PHE A 166 7.97 30.34 -0.64
N LEU A 167 7.12 31.25 -1.13
CA LEU A 167 7.40 32.15 -2.24
C LEU A 167 7.57 33.57 -1.70
N LYS A 168 8.17 34.44 -2.51
CA LYS A 168 8.19 35.88 -2.30
C LYS A 168 7.98 36.63 -3.61
N CYS A 169 7.39 37.82 -3.54
CA CYS A 169 7.25 38.74 -4.66
C CYS A 169 7.49 40.17 -4.22
N ARG A 170 7.77 41.06 -5.18
CA ARG A 170 7.69 42.51 -4.95
C ARG A 170 6.22 42.93 -5.06
N ILE A 171 5.83 43.93 -4.27
CA ILE A 171 4.48 44.51 -4.28
C ILE A 171 4.57 46.04 -4.30
N SER A 172 3.58 46.71 -4.91
CA SER A 172 3.36 48.16 -4.77
C SER A 172 2.73 48.47 -3.41
N GLN A 173 2.73 49.76 -3.02
CA GLN A 173 2.09 50.22 -1.79
C GLN A 173 0.55 50.16 -1.88
N ASP A 174 0.02 50.32 -3.09
CA ASP A 174 -1.42 50.42 -3.35
C ASP A 174 -2.08 49.05 -3.57
N LEU A 175 -1.30 47.95 -3.62
CA LEU A 175 -1.82 46.59 -3.80
C LEU A 175 -2.48 46.09 -2.49
N PRO A 176 -3.82 45.92 -2.44
CA PRO A 176 -4.49 45.49 -1.23
C PRO A 176 -4.18 44.01 -0.91
N PRO A 177 -3.98 43.64 0.36
CA PRO A 177 -3.76 42.25 0.78
C PRO A 177 -4.80 41.27 0.22
N GLN A 178 -6.06 41.69 0.14
CA GLN A 178 -7.18 40.91 -0.36
C GLN A 178 -6.96 40.42 -1.79
N ALA A 179 -6.41 41.23 -2.71
CA ALA A 179 -6.20 40.81 -4.09
C ALA A 179 -5.19 39.65 -4.20
N LEU A 180 -4.19 39.61 -3.32
CA LEU A 180 -3.26 38.48 -3.23
C LEU A 180 -3.88 37.27 -2.50
N LEU A 181 -4.74 37.47 -1.50
CA LEU A 181 -5.45 36.37 -0.84
C LEU A 181 -6.40 35.67 -1.83
N GLU A 182 -7.15 36.44 -2.62
CA GLU A 182 -8.04 35.95 -3.69
C GLU A 182 -7.26 35.24 -4.80
N GLU A 183 -6.18 35.85 -5.30
CA GLU A 183 -5.39 35.23 -6.37
C GLU A 183 -4.77 33.90 -5.93
N PHE A 184 -4.39 33.72 -4.67
CA PHE A 184 -3.74 32.49 -4.20
C PHE A 184 -4.67 31.51 -3.46
N ASP A 185 -5.98 31.72 -3.52
CA ASP A 185 -7.01 30.93 -2.83
C ASP A 185 -7.03 29.45 -3.24
N ASP A 186 -6.93 29.22 -4.55
CA ASP A 186 -6.87 27.91 -5.23
C ASP A 186 -5.52 27.18 -5.04
N SER A 187 -4.50 27.94 -4.66
CA SER A 187 -3.11 27.51 -4.74
C SER A 187 -2.67 26.74 -3.50
N GLY A 188 -3.49 26.71 -2.45
CA GLY A 188 -3.16 26.08 -1.16
C GLY A 188 -2.19 26.92 -0.32
N MET A 189 -2.22 28.25 -0.49
CA MET A 189 -1.55 29.17 0.43
C MET A 189 -2.15 29.03 1.83
N VAL A 190 -1.30 29.09 2.85
CA VAL A 190 -1.71 29.00 4.26
C VAL A 190 -1.67 30.38 4.89
N LYS A 191 -0.59 31.13 4.69
CA LYS A 191 -0.43 32.51 5.20
C LYS A 191 0.19 33.42 4.15
N LEU A 192 -0.22 34.68 4.20
CA LEU A 192 0.35 35.79 3.43
C LEU A 192 0.96 36.80 4.40
N HIS A 193 2.24 37.10 4.24
CA HIS A 193 2.94 38.12 5.02
C HIS A 193 3.23 39.32 4.15
N ILE A 194 2.64 40.47 4.47
CA ILE A 194 2.84 41.74 3.77
C ILE A 194 3.58 42.71 4.71
N PRO A 195 4.66 43.36 4.25
CA PRO A 195 5.36 44.35 5.07
C PRO A 195 4.46 45.57 5.33
N LYS A 196 4.53 46.13 6.54
CA LYS A 196 3.91 47.44 6.79
C LYS A 196 4.73 48.51 6.07
N PHE A 197 4.04 49.37 5.31
CA PHE A 197 4.68 50.49 4.61
C PHE A 197 4.96 51.63 5.59
N ASP A 198 6.21 52.10 5.60
CA ASP A 198 6.77 53.09 6.53
C ASP A 198 7.13 54.42 5.83
N GLY A 199 6.59 54.64 4.64
CA GLY A 199 6.91 55.80 3.79
C GLY A 199 8.30 55.77 3.14
N THR A 200 9.12 54.74 3.37
CA THR A 200 10.44 54.64 2.71
C THR A 200 10.35 54.06 1.30
N ALA A 201 10.99 54.71 0.33
CA ALA A 201 10.98 54.35 -1.09
C ALA A 201 11.73 53.04 -1.46
N ARG A 202 11.93 52.13 -0.49
CA ARG A 202 12.56 50.81 -0.73
C ARG A 202 11.51 49.80 -1.18
N PRO A 203 11.77 48.98 -2.22
CA PRO A 203 10.80 48.00 -2.72
C PRO A 203 10.38 47.00 -1.62
N ALA A 204 9.08 46.93 -1.37
CA ALA A 204 8.46 45.99 -0.44
C ALA A 204 8.48 44.56 -1.03
N GLN A 205 8.66 43.55 -0.17
CA GLN A 205 8.56 42.14 -0.54
C GLN A 205 7.54 41.43 0.34
N ALA A 206 6.49 40.88 -0.27
CA ALA A 206 5.56 39.98 0.38
C ALA A 206 6.08 38.54 0.37
N PHE A 207 5.67 37.74 1.35
CA PHE A 207 6.02 36.33 1.46
C PHE A 207 4.75 35.48 1.56
N LEU A 208 4.65 34.43 0.76
CA LEU A 208 3.53 33.51 0.71
C LEU A 208 3.99 32.18 1.32
N GLN A 209 3.33 31.72 2.38
CA GLN A 209 3.63 30.48 3.11
C GLN A 209 2.68 29.36 2.70
N PHE A 210 3.22 28.17 2.49
CA PHE A 210 2.51 26.95 2.09
C PHE A 210 2.93 25.78 3.00
N GLY A 211 1.99 24.92 3.38
CA GLY A 211 2.28 23.73 4.19
C GLY A 211 2.88 22.56 3.40
N ASP A 212 2.98 22.68 2.07
CA ASP A 212 3.57 21.65 1.22
C ASP A 212 4.20 22.21 -0.08
N ALA A 213 5.12 21.43 -0.65
CA ALA A 213 5.86 21.80 -1.85
C ALA A 213 5.01 21.89 -3.12
N MET A 214 3.89 21.17 -3.21
CA MET A 214 3.02 21.14 -4.38
C MET A 214 2.12 22.37 -4.42
N SER A 215 1.57 22.80 -3.28
CA SER A 215 0.84 24.07 -3.15
C SER A 215 1.72 25.26 -3.52
N ARG A 216 2.97 25.29 -3.02
CA ARG A 216 3.96 26.27 -3.48
C ARG A 216 4.23 26.23 -4.99
N ARG A 217 4.26 25.04 -5.61
CA ARG A 217 4.42 24.91 -7.08
C ARG A 217 3.20 25.39 -7.86
N ARG A 218 1.97 25.11 -7.38
CA ARG A 218 0.73 25.63 -7.99
C ARG A 218 0.72 27.16 -7.97
N ALA A 219 1.03 27.77 -6.83
CA ALA A 219 1.20 29.22 -6.74
C ALA A 219 2.26 29.76 -7.71
N HIS A 220 3.40 29.09 -7.85
CA HIS A 220 4.47 29.51 -8.76
C HIS A 220 4.08 29.46 -10.25
N ALA A 221 3.04 28.70 -10.64
CA ALA A 221 2.49 28.73 -11.99
C ALA A 221 1.80 30.07 -12.34
N LYS A 222 1.55 30.92 -11.33
CA LYS A 222 1.00 32.28 -11.47
C LYS A 222 2.09 33.36 -11.57
N ASN A 223 3.35 32.97 -11.79
CA ASN A 223 4.42 33.91 -12.09
C ASN A 223 4.11 34.68 -13.39
N GLU A 224 4.54 35.95 -13.44
CA GLU A 224 4.27 36.93 -14.52
C GLU A 224 2.79 37.31 -14.72
N LYS A 225 1.85 36.72 -13.97
CA LYS A 225 0.44 37.15 -13.94
C LYS A 225 0.32 38.54 -13.32
N TYR A 226 -0.56 39.38 -13.86
CA TYR A 226 -0.95 40.64 -13.25
C TYR A 226 -2.02 40.42 -12.17
N VAL A 227 -1.83 41.07 -11.02
CA VAL A 227 -2.86 41.26 -9.99
C VAL A 227 -3.03 42.76 -9.85
N LEU A 228 -4.17 43.28 -10.33
CA LEU A 228 -4.37 44.70 -10.60
C LEU A 228 -3.24 45.25 -11.51
N ASP A 229 -2.58 46.33 -11.10
CA ASP A 229 -1.44 46.96 -11.76
C ASP A 229 -0.09 46.26 -11.48
N CYS A 230 -0.04 45.35 -10.50
CA CYS A 230 1.18 44.69 -10.07
C CYS A 230 1.44 43.38 -10.84
N GLN A 231 2.48 43.34 -11.68
CA GLN A 231 2.96 42.09 -12.26
C GLN A 231 3.68 41.23 -11.21
N LEU A 232 3.22 40.00 -11.01
CA LEU A 232 3.78 39.09 -10.02
C LEU A 232 5.10 38.47 -10.50
N HIS A 233 6.22 38.92 -9.96
CA HIS A 233 7.48 38.18 -10.06
C HIS A 233 7.67 37.31 -8.81
N LEU A 234 7.28 36.04 -8.93
CA LEU A 234 7.33 35.04 -7.86
C LEU A 234 8.70 34.37 -7.83
N PHE A 235 9.35 34.39 -6.67
CA PHE A 235 10.63 33.73 -6.44
C PHE A 235 10.51 32.73 -5.29
N ALA A 236 11.12 31.55 -5.45
CA ALA A 236 11.26 30.61 -4.35
C ALA A 236 12.02 31.23 -3.17
N SER A 237 11.51 31.03 -1.95
CA SER A 237 12.07 31.58 -0.71
C SER A 237 12.08 30.50 0.38
N THR A 238 12.55 30.87 1.58
CA THR A 238 12.61 30.00 2.76
C THR A 238 12.13 30.75 4.00
N GLN A 239 11.82 30.02 5.07
CA GLN A 239 11.51 30.58 6.38
C GLN A 239 12.62 31.53 6.87
N HIS A 240 13.89 31.18 6.65
CA HIS A 240 15.02 32.07 6.94
C HIS A 240 15.01 33.37 6.11
N GLY A 241 14.57 33.31 4.85
CA GLY A 241 14.42 34.50 4.01
C GLY A 241 13.34 35.45 4.52
N PHE A 242 12.21 34.90 4.99
CA PHE A 242 11.16 35.68 5.65
C PHE A 242 11.63 36.24 7.01
N ALA A 243 12.19 35.39 7.88
CA ALA A 243 12.69 35.81 9.20
C ALA A 243 13.81 36.85 9.13
N GLU A 244 14.61 36.85 8.05
CA GLU A 244 15.61 37.88 7.80
C GLU A 244 14.99 39.19 7.33
N ALA A 245 13.94 39.17 6.49
CA ALA A 245 13.19 40.37 6.13
C ALA A 245 12.45 40.97 7.34
N ALA A 246 11.84 40.13 8.17
CA ALA A 246 11.11 40.50 9.39
C ALA A 246 12.00 41.11 10.50
N ARG A 247 13.34 41.06 10.37
CA ARG A 247 14.26 41.79 11.26
C ARG A 247 14.45 43.26 10.89
N TYR A 248 14.10 43.65 9.66
CA TYR A 248 14.32 45.00 9.13
C TYR A 248 13.02 45.76 8.81
N ARG A 249 11.86 45.07 8.79
CA ARG A 249 10.53 45.67 8.71
C ARG A 249 9.51 44.81 9.46
N ASP A 250 8.46 45.45 9.97
CA ASP A 250 7.25 44.80 10.46
C ASP A 250 6.45 44.15 9.32
N PHE A 251 5.78 43.03 9.61
CA PHE A 251 4.86 42.35 8.69
C PHE A 251 3.48 42.16 9.31
N ALA A 252 2.44 42.51 8.55
CA ALA A 252 1.09 42.02 8.77
C ALA A 252 0.98 40.58 8.22
N THR A 253 0.38 39.67 8.99
CA THR A 253 0.19 38.28 8.58
C THR A 253 -1.30 37.97 8.48
N TYR A 254 -1.72 37.50 7.31
CA TYR A 254 -3.08 37.10 7.00
C TYR A 254 -3.14 35.58 6.87
N ASP A 255 -4.08 34.96 7.57
CA ASP A 255 -4.31 33.51 7.52
C ASP A 255 -5.43 33.19 6.54
N MET A 256 -5.20 32.24 5.63
CA MET A 256 -6.15 31.91 4.56
C MET A 256 -7.41 31.23 5.07
N ALA A 257 -7.37 30.50 6.19
CA ALA A 257 -8.59 29.93 6.77
C ALA A 257 -9.45 31.04 7.41
N THR A 258 -8.82 31.99 8.10
CA THR A 258 -9.51 33.19 8.62
C THR A 258 -10.09 34.04 7.49
N TYR A 259 -9.35 34.25 6.39
CA TYR A 259 -9.84 34.99 5.22
C TYR A 259 -11.02 34.29 4.53
N LYS A 260 -10.95 32.98 4.30
CA LYS A 260 -12.07 32.18 3.77
C LYS A 260 -13.31 32.26 4.65
N MET A 261 -13.13 32.19 5.97
CA MET A 261 -14.22 32.37 6.93
C MET A 261 -14.83 33.77 6.83
N GLN A 262 -14.02 34.83 6.70
CA GLN A 262 -14.50 36.20 6.51
C GLN A 262 -15.23 36.40 5.18
N LEU A 263 -14.78 35.78 4.07
CA LEU A 263 -15.50 35.80 2.80
C LEU A 263 -16.85 35.09 2.90
N LEU A 264 -16.91 33.92 3.56
CA LEU A 264 -18.18 33.22 3.81
C LEU A 264 -19.12 34.04 4.72
N VAL A 265 -18.57 34.80 5.67
CA VAL A 265 -19.36 35.74 6.50
C VAL A 265 -19.85 36.93 5.68
N LYS A 266 -19.01 37.50 4.82
CA LYS A 266 -19.31 38.69 4.00
C LYS A 266 -20.26 38.39 2.84
N ALA A 267 -20.10 37.26 2.15
CA ALA A 267 -21.04 36.81 1.12
C ALA A 267 -22.44 36.60 1.71
N ALA A 268 -22.52 35.95 2.88
CA ALA A 268 -23.77 35.82 3.62
C ALA A 268 -24.30 37.14 4.23
N GLY A 269 -23.49 38.21 4.28
CA GLY A 269 -23.94 39.55 4.64
C GLY A 269 -24.37 40.39 3.43
N GLN A 270 -23.75 40.20 2.26
CA GLN A 270 -24.07 40.92 1.03
C GLN A 270 -25.32 40.38 0.32
N MET A 271 -25.78 39.18 0.65
CA MET A 271 -27.11 38.68 0.27
C MET A 271 -28.26 39.30 1.11
N VAL A 272 -27.99 40.29 1.97
CA VAL A 272 -28.95 40.90 2.90
C VAL A 272 -29.18 42.40 2.60
N GLU A 273 -28.66 42.94 1.49
CA GLU A 273 -28.74 44.39 1.18
C GLU A 273 -29.59 44.73 -0.06
N ALA A 274 -30.92 44.67 0.12
CA ALA A 274 -31.93 45.50 -0.55
C ALA A 274 -33.15 45.62 0.42
N PRO A 275 -33.90 46.72 0.39
CA PRO A 275 -34.06 47.53 1.60
C PRO A 275 -35.23 47.13 2.50
N ASP A 276 -34.95 47.03 3.80
CA ASP A 276 -35.79 47.63 4.84
C ASP A 276 -34.94 47.90 6.09
N ALA A 277 -34.98 49.13 6.60
CA ALA A 277 -34.00 49.63 7.57
C ALA A 277 -34.34 49.33 9.05
N ASP A 278 -35.54 48.81 9.34
CA ASP A 278 -36.11 48.77 10.70
C ASP A 278 -36.12 47.38 11.39
N MET A 279 -35.55 46.33 10.78
CA MET A 279 -35.63 44.95 11.28
C MET A 279 -34.27 44.23 11.39
N ARG A 280 -33.21 44.92 11.83
CA ARG A 280 -31.96 44.26 12.28
C ARG A 280 -32.01 44.01 13.80
N PRO A 281 -32.21 42.76 14.28
CA PRO A 281 -31.98 42.45 15.69
C PRO A 281 -30.50 42.67 16.01
N SER A 282 -30.23 43.38 17.11
CA SER A 282 -28.88 43.77 17.51
C SER A 282 -27.98 42.54 17.74
N THR A 283 -26.75 42.59 17.23
CA THR A 283 -25.73 41.57 17.49
C THR A 283 -25.23 41.67 18.93
N SER A 284 -26.01 41.14 19.87
CA SER A 284 -25.57 40.86 21.23
C SER A 284 -24.75 39.57 21.27
N SER A 285 -23.86 39.46 22.27
CA SER A 285 -22.91 38.36 22.45
C SER A 285 -23.54 37.03 22.95
N ASP A 286 -24.87 36.92 22.98
CA ASP A 286 -25.62 35.84 23.63
C ASP A 286 -26.58 35.08 22.67
N THR A 287 -26.25 34.99 21.38
CA THR A 287 -27.03 34.14 20.45
C THR A 287 -26.76 32.66 20.72
N SER A 288 -27.56 32.07 21.61
CA SER A 288 -27.53 30.64 21.91
C SER A 288 -27.96 29.80 20.70
N VAL A 289 -27.40 28.59 20.57
CA VAL A 289 -27.69 27.67 19.46
C VAL A 289 -29.17 27.27 19.50
N GLU A 290 -29.68 27.11 20.71
CA GLU A 290 -31.04 26.79 21.09
C GLU A 290 -32.03 27.85 20.58
N ALA A 291 -31.71 29.15 20.74
CA ALA A 291 -32.55 30.23 20.23
C ALA A 291 -32.60 30.26 18.68
N VAL A 292 -31.50 29.90 18.01
CA VAL A 292 -31.48 29.81 16.54
C VAL A 292 -32.34 28.64 16.04
N VAL A 293 -32.25 27.47 16.69
CA VAL A 293 -33.11 26.31 16.35
C VAL A 293 -34.58 26.63 16.57
N GLU A 294 -34.94 27.30 17.66
CA GLU A 294 -36.33 27.65 17.96
C GLU A 294 -36.87 28.72 16.98
N ALA A 295 -36.09 29.74 16.65
CA ALA A 295 -36.47 30.73 15.63
C ALA A 295 -36.73 30.09 14.25
N MET A 296 -35.92 29.11 13.86
CA MET A 296 -36.16 28.31 12.65
C MET A 296 -37.42 27.44 12.77
N ARG A 297 -37.69 26.83 13.93
CA ARG A 297 -38.88 26.01 14.17
C ARG A 297 -40.18 26.82 14.11
N LEU A 298 -40.17 28.06 14.61
CA LEU A 298 -41.35 28.96 14.60
C LEU A 298 -41.71 29.50 13.21
N HIS A 299 -40.76 29.53 12.27
CA HIS A 299 -40.95 30.12 10.94
C HIS A 299 -40.56 29.15 9.78
N PRO A 300 -41.08 27.91 9.74
CA PRO A 300 -40.60 26.85 8.84
C PRO A 300 -40.75 27.19 7.34
N GLY A 301 -41.73 28.04 6.99
CA GLY A 301 -41.96 28.49 5.62
C GLY A 301 -41.16 29.73 5.18
N CYS A 302 -40.48 30.44 6.08
CA CYS A 302 -39.81 31.71 5.74
C CYS A 302 -38.36 31.48 5.25
N GLU A 303 -38.11 31.65 3.95
CA GLU A 303 -36.79 31.41 3.32
C GLU A 303 -35.66 32.18 4.01
N ALA A 304 -35.84 33.49 4.24
CA ALA A 304 -34.83 34.34 4.86
C ALA A 304 -34.46 33.86 6.28
N VAL A 305 -35.43 33.39 7.06
CA VAL A 305 -35.19 32.85 8.42
C VAL A 305 -34.50 31.49 8.33
N GLN A 306 -34.93 30.59 7.45
CA GLN A 306 -34.29 29.27 7.30
C GLN A 306 -32.86 29.37 6.79
N GLN A 307 -32.58 30.24 5.81
CA GLN A 307 -31.23 30.48 5.31
C GLN A 307 -30.34 31.14 6.38
N SER A 308 -30.82 32.19 7.05
CA SER A 308 -30.04 32.91 8.07
C SER A 308 -29.76 32.04 9.30
N GLY A 309 -30.77 31.29 9.77
CA GLY A 309 -30.65 30.34 10.87
C GLY A 309 -29.68 29.21 10.53
N SER A 310 -29.82 28.57 9.36
CA SER A 310 -28.88 27.52 8.92
C SER A 310 -27.44 28.06 8.82
N THR A 311 -27.26 29.28 8.29
CA THR A 311 -25.94 29.93 8.21
C THR A 311 -25.35 30.18 9.61
N ALA A 312 -26.17 30.65 10.57
CA ALA A 312 -25.76 30.85 11.95
C ALA A 312 -25.39 29.52 12.64
N LEU A 313 -26.19 28.47 12.46
CA LEU A 313 -25.92 27.13 12.97
C LEU A 313 -24.61 26.55 12.43
N VAL A 314 -24.31 26.71 11.13
CA VAL A 314 -23.01 26.33 10.57
C VAL A 314 -21.89 27.07 11.29
N ARG A 315 -21.97 28.40 11.44
CA ARG A 315 -20.92 29.19 12.13
C ARG A 315 -20.72 28.78 13.59
N LEU A 316 -21.81 28.54 14.32
CA LEU A 316 -21.75 28.16 15.74
C LEU A 316 -21.22 26.74 15.94
N CYS A 317 -21.52 25.83 15.01
CA CYS A 317 -21.15 24.40 15.08
C CYS A 317 -19.89 24.03 14.26
N SER A 318 -19.30 24.95 13.49
CA SER A 318 -18.07 24.73 12.73
C SER A 318 -16.83 24.95 13.60
N GLY A 319 -16.16 23.86 13.97
CA GLY A 319 -14.95 23.88 14.80
C GLY A 319 -14.54 22.48 15.26
N THR A 320 -13.36 22.37 15.85
CA THR A 320 -12.79 21.10 16.35
C THR A 320 -12.46 21.13 17.85
N ASP A 321 -12.72 22.26 18.51
CA ASP A 321 -12.53 22.45 19.95
C ASP A 321 -13.69 21.86 20.77
N ALA A 322 -13.46 21.70 22.08
CA ALA A 322 -14.46 21.15 23.00
C ALA A 322 -15.74 22.01 23.05
N GLU A 323 -15.62 23.32 22.83
CA GLU A 323 -16.78 24.22 22.84
C GLU A 323 -17.70 23.98 21.63
N SER A 324 -17.14 23.81 20.43
CA SER A 324 -17.93 23.46 19.23
C SER A 324 -18.61 22.09 19.36
N HIS A 325 -17.97 21.12 20.01
CA HIS A 325 -18.59 19.82 20.32
C HIS A 325 -19.77 20.02 21.29
N GLY A 326 -19.59 20.81 22.35
CA GLY A 326 -20.67 21.16 23.29
C GLY A 326 -21.83 21.92 22.63
N ARG A 327 -21.55 22.83 21.70
CA ARG A 327 -22.57 23.55 20.91
C ARG A 327 -23.38 22.61 20.00
N ARG A 328 -22.72 21.63 19.33
CA ARG A 328 -23.42 20.59 18.55
C ARG A 328 -24.31 19.71 19.41
N GLU A 329 -23.85 19.34 20.60
CA GLU A 329 -24.64 18.53 21.53
C GLU A 329 -25.90 19.27 21.97
N ARG A 330 -25.81 20.57 22.30
CA ARG A 330 -26.98 21.40 22.61
C ARG A 330 -27.89 21.63 21.38
N ALA A 331 -27.32 21.76 20.18
CA ALA A 331 -28.10 21.81 18.93
C ALA A 331 -28.98 20.56 18.76
N MET A 332 -28.42 19.38 19.00
CA MET A 332 -29.17 18.12 18.94
C MET A 332 -30.25 18.04 20.01
N GLN A 333 -29.94 18.40 21.26
CA GLN A 333 -30.93 18.47 22.34
C GLN A 333 -32.07 19.47 22.05
N ALA A 334 -31.80 20.55 21.31
CA ALA A 334 -32.81 21.50 20.85
C ALA A 334 -33.65 21.01 19.64
N GLY A 335 -33.31 19.86 19.04
CA GLY A 335 -34.01 19.28 17.89
C GLY A 335 -33.58 19.83 16.53
N VAL A 336 -32.33 20.28 16.37
CA VAL A 336 -31.82 20.85 15.10
C VAL A 336 -32.01 19.94 13.89
N LEU A 337 -31.94 18.62 14.08
CA LEU A 337 -32.06 17.64 13.01
C LEU A 337 -33.46 17.66 12.36
N GLU A 338 -34.52 17.63 13.18
CA GLU A 338 -35.91 17.74 12.73
C GLU A 338 -36.17 19.12 12.10
N THR A 339 -35.68 20.20 12.71
CA THR A 339 -35.87 21.58 12.23
C THR A 339 -35.27 21.77 10.84
N VAL A 340 -34.01 21.35 10.61
CA VAL A 340 -33.34 21.49 9.31
C VAL A 340 -33.98 20.59 8.24
N VAL A 341 -34.38 19.36 8.60
CA VAL A 341 -35.08 18.46 7.68
C VAL A 341 -36.44 19.04 7.26
N THR A 342 -37.17 19.64 8.20
CA THR A 342 -38.44 20.31 7.94
C THR A 342 -38.27 21.53 7.02
N ALA A 343 -37.25 22.35 7.27
CA ALA A 343 -36.92 23.52 6.46
C ALA A 343 -36.56 23.13 5.01
N MET A 344 -35.65 22.17 4.84
CA MET A 344 -35.26 21.66 3.52
C MET A 344 -36.46 21.00 2.80
N GLY A 345 -37.38 20.35 3.52
CA GLY A 345 -38.60 19.75 2.94
C GLY A 345 -39.71 20.74 2.60
N HIS A 346 -39.77 21.92 3.22
CA HIS A 346 -40.73 22.98 2.83
C HIS A 346 -40.22 23.83 1.66
N GLN A 347 -38.89 23.88 1.46
CA GLN A 347 -38.23 24.77 0.50
C GLN A 347 -37.41 23.96 -0.52
N GLU A 348 -38.02 22.88 -1.04
CA GLU A 348 -37.40 21.94 -2.01
C GLU A 348 -36.91 22.61 -3.30
N THR A 349 -37.44 23.80 -3.63
CA THR A 349 -37.08 24.62 -4.81
C THR A 349 -36.03 25.70 -4.52
N THR A 350 -35.68 25.97 -3.26
CA THR A 350 -34.70 27.01 -2.89
C THR A 350 -33.30 26.41 -2.70
N VAL A 351 -32.45 26.56 -3.72
CA VAL A 351 -31.08 26.00 -3.75
C VAL A 351 -30.22 26.37 -2.54
N ASN A 352 -30.31 27.62 -2.05
CA ASN A 352 -29.51 28.09 -0.91
C ASN A 352 -29.88 27.37 0.40
N VAL A 353 -31.17 27.16 0.64
CA VAL A 353 -31.67 26.48 1.84
C VAL A 353 -31.24 25.02 1.83
N GLN A 354 -31.23 24.37 0.65
CA GLN A 354 -30.68 23.02 0.51
C GLN A 354 -29.18 22.96 0.83
N ILE A 355 -28.37 23.89 0.29
CA ILE A 355 -26.92 23.94 0.54
C ILE A 355 -26.64 24.16 2.03
N TRP A 356 -27.23 25.20 2.64
CA TRP A 356 -26.99 25.51 4.05
C TRP A 356 -27.53 24.42 4.99
N GLY A 357 -28.70 23.85 4.68
CA GLY A 357 -29.26 22.72 5.43
C GLY A 357 -28.33 21.50 5.40
N MET A 358 -27.82 21.12 4.22
CA MET A 358 -26.80 20.06 4.10
C MET A 358 -25.54 20.37 4.90
N MET A 359 -25.07 21.62 4.91
CA MET A 359 -23.90 22.03 5.69
C MET A 359 -24.14 21.92 7.20
N VAL A 360 -25.34 22.25 7.70
CA VAL A 360 -25.70 22.00 9.12
C VAL A 360 -25.71 20.50 9.41
N LEU A 361 -26.35 19.68 8.56
CA LEU A 361 -26.38 18.22 8.70
C LEU A 361 -24.96 17.64 8.76
N VAL A 362 -24.03 18.11 7.90
CA VAL A 362 -22.61 17.70 7.92
C VAL A 362 -21.92 18.10 9.23
N CYS A 363 -22.09 19.34 9.68
CA CYS A 363 -21.44 19.83 10.91
C CYS A 363 -21.91 19.05 12.14
N VAL A 364 -23.22 18.85 12.29
CA VAL A 364 -23.80 18.24 13.48
C VAL A 364 -23.66 16.71 13.45
N CYS A 365 -23.90 16.06 12.30
CA CYS A 365 -23.71 14.60 12.19
C CYS A 365 -22.22 14.21 12.16
N GLY A 366 -21.27 15.10 11.89
CA GLY A 366 -19.84 14.77 11.82
C GLY A 366 -19.29 14.10 13.09
N ASP A 367 -19.85 14.45 14.25
CA ASP A 367 -19.40 14.03 15.58
C ASP A 367 -19.80 12.58 15.94
N LEU A 368 -18.78 11.74 16.17
CA LEU A 368 -18.95 10.32 16.54
C LEU A 368 -19.43 10.10 17.99
N GLY A 369 -19.21 11.03 18.90
CA GLY A 369 -19.69 10.99 20.29
C GLY A 369 -21.18 11.31 20.39
N ILE A 370 -21.66 12.22 19.56
CA ILE A 370 -23.09 12.51 19.39
C ILE A 370 -23.80 11.33 18.71
N LYS A 371 -23.29 10.85 17.56
CA LYS A 371 -23.83 9.69 16.84
C LYS A 371 -24.09 8.46 17.72
N ARG A 372 -23.18 8.16 18.67
CA ARG A 372 -23.34 7.01 19.58
C ARG A 372 -24.53 7.13 20.53
N ARG A 373 -25.00 8.35 20.82
CA ARG A 373 -26.17 8.64 21.65
C ARG A 373 -27.45 8.71 20.81
N CYS A 374 -27.40 9.29 19.61
CA CYS A 374 -28.52 9.27 18.66
C CYS A 374 -28.95 7.84 18.28
N LEU A 375 -28.01 6.87 18.24
CA LEU A 375 -28.30 5.45 18.00
C LEU A 375 -29.35 4.83 18.94
N THR A 376 -29.56 5.40 20.13
CA THR A 376 -30.53 4.91 21.12
C THR A 376 -31.89 5.63 21.09
N GLN A 377 -32.04 6.77 20.40
CA GLN A 377 -33.25 7.60 20.46
C GLN A 377 -33.77 8.13 19.10
N GLU A 378 -32.91 8.42 18.11
CA GLU A 378 -33.25 9.26 16.93
C GLU A 378 -33.07 8.53 15.57
N ALA A 379 -33.31 7.22 15.54
CA ALA A 379 -33.09 6.40 14.33
C ALA A 379 -34.13 6.66 13.20
N GLY A 380 -35.16 7.47 13.46
CA GLY A 380 -36.12 7.98 12.48
C GLY A 380 -35.59 9.20 11.74
N ASP A 381 -35.06 10.18 12.47
CA ASP A 381 -34.75 11.51 11.94
C ASP A 381 -33.56 11.49 10.98
N LEU A 382 -32.57 10.63 11.25
CA LEU A 382 -31.48 10.33 10.31
C LEU A 382 -31.96 9.69 8.99
N HIS A 383 -33.14 9.05 8.97
CA HIS A 383 -33.73 8.55 7.72
C HIS A 383 -34.42 9.65 6.93
N SER A 384 -35.14 10.55 7.62
CA SER A 384 -35.75 11.74 7.02
C SER A 384 -34.68 12.67 6.45
N ALA A 385 -33.56 12.86 7.17
CA ALA A 385 -32.40 13.60 6.68
C ALA A 385 -31.80 12.99 5.40
N LEU A 386 -31.61 11.67 5.33
CA LEU A 386 -31.16 11.01 4.10
C LEU A 386 -32.13 11.24 2.93
N LYS A 387 -33.45 11.10 3.17
CA LYS A 387 -34.47 11.32 2.13
C LYS A 387 -34.45 12.74 1.55
N VAL A 388 -34.39 13.77 2.41
CA VAL A 388 -34.42 15.16 1.94
C VAL A 388 -33.10 15.54 1.24
N VAL A 389 -31.96 15.00 1.68
CA VAL A 389 -30.70 15.14 0.95
C VAL A 389 -30.74 14.44 -0.42
N GLU A 390 -31.30 13.23 -0.49
CA GLU A 390 -31.51 12.51 -1.76
C GLU A 390 -32.44 13.29 -2.71
N ALA A 391 -33.54 13.86 -2.20
CA ALA A 391 -34.48 14.68 -2.97
C ALA A 391 -33.83 15.98 -3.50
N ALA A 392 -33.07 16.69 -2.66
CA ALA A 392 -32.35 17.89 -3.08
C ALA A 392 -31.26 17.59 -4.14
N MET A 393 -30.52 16.48 -4.01
CA MET A 393 -29.59 16.03 -5.06
C MET A 393 -30.31 15.66 -6.37
N TYR A 394 -31.55 15.15 -6.29
CA TYR A 394 -32.37 14.86 -7.47
C TYR A 394 -32.93 16.13 -8.13
N ASN A 395 -33.37 17.11 -7.33
CA ASN A 395 -33.97 18.36 -7.82
C ASN A 395 -32.93 19.33 -8.43
N PHE A 396 -31.67 19.31 -7.98
CA PHE A 396 -30.62 20.21 -8.46
C PHE A 396 -29.39 19.46 -9.04
N PRO A 397 -29.55 18.67 -10.13
CA PRO A 397 -28.46 17.85 -10.69
C PRO A 397 -27.28 18.71 -11.19
N ASP A 398 -27.55 19.90 -11.70
CA ASP A 398 -26.54 20.82 -12.25
C ASP A 398 -25.84 21.66 -11.18
N SER A 399 -26.41 21.78 -9.98
CA SER A 399 -25.80 22.56 -8.89
C SER A 399 -24.67 21.78 -8.23
N LYS A 400 -23.44 22.15 -8.58
CA LYS A 400 -22.21 21.60 -8.01
C LYS A 400 -22.28 21.56 -6.48
N ASP A 401 -22.57 22.69 -5.83
CA ASP A 401 -22.56 22.76 -4.37
C ASP A 401 -23.60 21.84 -3.72
N VAL A 402 -24.82 21.72 -4.27
CA VAL A 402 -25.82 20.75 -3.79
C VAL A 402 -25.31 19.31 -3.96
N GLN A 403 -24.72 18.97 -5.11
CA GLN A 403 -24.19 17.63 -5.32
C GLN A 403 -23.03 17.28 -4.38
N HIS A 404 -22.17 18.26 -4.06
CA HIS A 404 -21.01 18.07 -3.17
C HIS A 404 -21.42 17.96 -1.71
N TRP A 405 -22.19 18.93 -1.21
CA TRP A 405 -22.68 18.89 0.16
C TRP A 405 -23.63 17.72 0.37
N GLY A 406 -24.40 17.32 -0.64
CA GLY A 406 -25.23 16.10 -0.60
C GLY A 406 -24.38 14.83 -0.46
N CYS A 407 -23.31 14.69 -1.25
CA CYS A 407 -22.37 13.56 -1.10
C CYS A 407 -21.70 13.51 0.30
N ILE A 408 -21.31 14.67 0.86
CA ILE A 408 -20.71 14.74 2.20
C ILE A 408 -21.78 14.47 3.28
N ALA A 409 -22.99 15.00 3.14
CA ALA A 409 -24.10 14.78 4.07
C ALA A 409 -24.49 13.29 4.14
N ILE A 410 -24.67 12.63 2.98
CA ILE A 410 -24.94 11.17 2.94
C ILE A 410 -23.81 10.39 3.62
N PHE A 411 -22.55 10.75 3.35
CA PHE A 411 -21.39 10.13 3.99
C PHE A 411 -21.41 10.34 5.51
N GLU A 412 -21.56 11.57 5.99
CA GLU A 412 -21.52 11.85 7.43
C GLU A 412 -22.74 11.29 8.18
N ILE A 413 -23.97 11.45 7.68
CA ILE A 413 -25.17 10.86 8.29
C ILE A 413 -25.01 9.32 8.40
N SER A 414 -24.39 8.68 7.41
CA SER A 414 -24.20 7.23 7.38
C SER A 414 -22.99 6.72 8.17
N ARG A 415 -21.95 7.54 8.37
CA ARG A 415 -20.63 7.09 8.87
C ARG A 415 -20.73 6.51 10.27
N GLY A 416 -20.53 5.19 10.37
CA GLY A 416 -20.53 4.44 11.62
C GLY A 416 -21.89 3.88 12.03
N ILE A 417 -22.94 4.07 11.22
CA ILE A 417 -24.32 3.67 11.55
C ILE A 417 -24.80 2.62 10.52
N PRO A 418 -24.74 1.30 10.83
CA PRO A 418 -25.07 0.25 9.86
C PRO A 418 -26.49 0.35 9.26
N LYS A 419 -27.49 0.78 10.06
CA LYS A 419 -28.87 0.99 9.58
C LYS A 419 -28.98 2.14 8.58
N ALA A 420 -28.22 3.23 8.77
CA ALA A 420 -28.17 4.35 7.84
C ALA A 420 -27.47 3.97 6.54
N ILE A 421 -26.34 3.25 6.61
CA ILE A 421 -25.62 2.72 5.43
C ILE A 421 -26.51 1.78 4.60
N LEU A 422 -27.37 0.98 5.22
CA LEU A 422 -28.35 0.13 4.51
C LEU A 422 -29.43 0.96 3.77
N ARG A 423 -29.84 2.09 4.33
CA ARG A 423 -30.82 3.03 3.73
C ARG A 423 -30.17 3.85 2.61
N ALA A 424 -29.07 4.55 2.90
CA ALA A 424 -28.34 5.38 1.94
C ALA A 424 -27.75 4.62 0.73
N ALA A 425 -27.73 3.28 0.75
CA ALA A 425 -27.27 2.49 -0.39
C ALA A 425 -28.06 2.73 -1.69
N TRP A 426 -29.28 3.28 -1.61
CA TRP A 426 -30.07 3.69 -2.79
C TRP A 426 -29.52 4.97 -3.44
N ALA A 427 -28.90 5.88 -2.66
CA ALA A 427 -28.26 7.09 -3.17
C ALA A 427 -27.04 6.83 -4.09
N SER A 428 -26.60 5.57 -4.23
CA SER A 428 -25.52 5.18 -5.16
C SER A 428 -25.75 5.71 -6.58
N ASN A 429 -27.01 5.73 -7.06
CA ASN A 429 -27.35 6.27 -8.37
C ASN A 429 -27.10 7.79 -8.46
N LEU A 430 -27.55 8.55 -7.45
CA LEU A 430 -27.38 10.00 -7.37
C LEU A 430 -25.90 10.38 -7.27
N VAL A 431 -25.14 9.70 -6.40
CA VAL A 431 -23.70 9.94 -6.23
C VAL A 431 -22.92 9.65 -7.52
N VAL A 432 -23.27 8.59 -8.26
CA VAL A 432 -22.62 8.29 -9.54
C VAL A 432 -23.04 9.30 -10.62
N ALA A 433 -24.30 9.72 -10.66
CA ALA A 433 -24.76 10.78 -11.57
C ALA A 433 -23.99 12.09 -11.32
N ALA A 434 -23.90 12.53 -10.06
CA ALA A 434 -23.11 13.68 -9.63
C ALA A 434 -21.64 13.59 -10.10
N MET A 435 -20.97 12.46 -9.83
CA MET A 435 -19.58 12.24 -10.24
C MET A 435 -19.41 12.25 -11.78
N ARG A 436 -20.43 11.83 -12.55
CA ARG A 436 -20.39 11.84 -14.01
C ARG A 436 -20.59 13.24 -14.60
N SER A 437 -21.62 13.96 -14.15
CA SER A 437 -21.94 15.30 -14.66
C SER A 437 -20.86 16.32 -14.34
N HIS A 438 -20.22 16.20 -13.16
CA HIS A 438 -19.23 17.15 -12.65
C HIS A 438 -17.84 16.51 -12.56
N CYS A 439 -17.44 15.79 -13.61
CA CYS A 439 -16.22 14.97 -13.67
C CYS A 439 -14.91 15.73 -13.41
N GLY A 440 -14.84 17.02 -13.79
CA GLY A 440 -13.66 17.87 -13.61
C GLY A 440 -13.50 18.49 -12.22
N TRP A 441 -14.48 18.35 -11.32
CA TRP A 441 -14.44 19.04 -10.02
C TRP A 441 -13.96 18.13 -8.88
N VAL A 442 -12.69 18.33 -8.53
CA VAL A 442 -11.90 17.53 -7.57
C VAL A 442 -12.63 17.28 -6.24
N SER A 443 -13.22 18.31 -5.62
CA SER A 443 -13.85 18.20 -4.29
C SER A 443 -15.05 17.25 -4.29
N LEU A 444 -15.87 17.27 -5.34
CA LEU A 444 -16.99 16.34 -5.51
C LEU A 444 -16.49 14.92 -5.85
N GLN A 445 -15.47 14.77 -6.70
CA GLN A 445 -14.90 13.45 -6.97
C GLN A 445 -14.38 12.78 -5.70
N ALA A 446 -13.77 13.56 -4.79
CA ALA A 446 -13.36 13.08 -3.47
C ALA A 446 -14.54 12.68 -2.57
N ALA A 447 -15.56 13.55 -2.47
CA ALA A 447 -16.77 13.29 -1.67
C ALA A 447 -17.56 12.06 -2.18
N GLY A 448 -17.78 11.97 -3.49
CA GLY A 448 -18.48 10.86 -4.12
C GLY A 448 -17.74 9.53 -3.98
N ALA A 449 -16.42 9.52 -4.18
CA ALA A 449 -15.60 8.33 -3.94
C ALA A 449 -15.63 7.88 -2.47
N ALA A 450 -15.57 8.82 -1.51
CA ALA A 450 -15.68 8.52 -0.08
C ALA A 450 -17.07 7.97 0.29
N CYS A 451 -18.13 8.52 -0.30
CA CYS A 451 -19.50 8.06 -0.14
C CYS A 451 -19.68 6.63 -0.69
N LEU A 452 -19.29 6.37 -1.95
CA LEU A 452 -19.36 5.02 -2.56
C LEU A 452 -18.54 3.98 -1.80
N ALA A 453 -17.38 4.37 -1.26
CA ALA A 453 -16.57 3.54 -0.39
C ALA A 453 -17.30 3.17 0.92
N LEU A 454 -18.08 4.08 1.50
CA LEU A 454 -18.88 3.84 2.69
C LEU A 454 -20.10 2.95 2.38
N LEU A 455 -20.89 3.30 1.36
CA LEU A 455 -22.12 2.59 1.01
C LEU A 455 -21.88 1.11 0.64
N SER A 456 -20.73 0.82 0.03
CA SER A 456 -20.34 -0.52 -0.40
C SER A 456 -19.65 -1.37 0.69
N MET A 457 -19.38 -0.82 1.88
CA MET A 457 -18.48 -1.48 2.85
C MET A 457 -19.06 -2.76 3.49
N PRO A 458 -18.20 -3.71 3.90
CA PRO A 458 -18.56 -4.78 4.83
C PRO A 458 -19.21 -4.22 6.12
N LEU A 459 -20.37 -4.73 6.51
CA LEU A 459 -21.02 -4.40 7.79
C LEU A 459 -20.99 -5.60 8.75
N PRO A 460 -20.78 -5.39 10.07
CA PRO A 460 -20.95 -6.43 11.08
C PRO A 460 -22.40 -6.93 11.10
N GLY A 461 -22.61 -8.23 11.29
CA GLY A 461 -23.95 -8.83 11.38
C GLY A 461 -24.81 -8.82 10.12
N SER A 462 -24.39 -8.14 9.03
CA SER A 462 -25.15 -8.14 7.77
C SER A 462 -25.09 -9.51 7.11
N SER A 463 -26.23 -10.05 6.67
CA SER A 463 -26.27 -11.26 5.84
C SER A 463 -25.45 -11.08 4.56
N THR A 464 -24.88 -12.18 4.05
CA THR A 464 -24.14 -12.19 2.78
C THR A 464 -24.99 -11.63 1.64
N GLN A 465 -26.29 -11.91 1.66
CA GLN A 465 -27.28 -11.38 0.71
C GLN A 465 -27.43 -9.86 0.80
N GLY A 466 -27.51 -9.29 2.02
CA GLY A 466 -27.62 -7.84 2.23
C GLY A 466 -26.34 -7.07 1.84
N ARG A 467 -25.16 -7.70 1.96
CA ARG A 467 -23.91 -7.15 1.39
C ARG A 467 -23.94 -7.19 -0.14
N PHE A 468 -24.30 -8.33 -0.72
CA PHE A 468 -24.35 -8.52 -2.17
C PHE A 468 -25.30 -7.53 -2.86
N ALA A 469 -26.47 -7.26 -2.26
CA ALA A 469 -27.46 -6.33 -2.78
C ALA A 469 -26.93 -4.88 -2.85
N ARG A 470 -26.26 -4.39 -1.80
CA ARG A 470 -25.65 -3.04 -1.81
C ARG A 470 -24.56 -2.90 -2.87
N GLN A 471 -23.69 -3.90 -2.98
CA GLN A 471 -22.66 -3.94 -4.01
C GLN A 471 -23.27 -4.04 -5.42
N GLN A 472 -24.40 -4.74 -5.61
CA GLN A 472 -25.10 -4.78 -6.90
C GLN A 472 -25.62 -3.40 -7.28
N ARG A 473 -26.31 -2.69 -6.36
CA ARG A 473 -26.80 -1.31 -6.62
C ARG A 473 -25.68 -0.35 -7.02
N ALA A 474 -24.51 -0.43 -6.39
CA ALA A 474 -23.35 0.37 -6.79
C ALA A 474 -22.85 0.01 -8.20
N VAL A 475 -22.89 -1.26 -8.60
CA VAL A 475 -22.56 -1.69 -9.97
C VAL A 475 -23.64 -1.27 -10.97
N ASP A 476 -24.93 -1.38 -10.63
CA ASP A 476 -26.05 -0.99 -11.49
C ASP A 476 -26.05 0.53 -11.75
N ALA A 477 -25.67 1.33 -10.74
CA ALA A 477 -25.38 2.76 -10.89
C ALA A 477 -24.21 3.04 -11.87
N GLY A 478 -23.35 2.04 -12.11
CA GLY A 478 -22.08 2.14 -12.83
C GLY A 478 -21.02 2.92 -12.06
N ALA A 479 -20.91 2.66 -10.75
CA ALA A 479 -19.90 3.24 -9.87
C ALA A 479 -18.48 2.77 -10.21
N VAL A 480 -18.32 1.57 -10.79
CA VAL A 480 -17.01 1.01 -11.14
C VAL A 480 -16.30 1.91 -12.15
N GLU A 481 -16.96 2.23 -13.26
CA GLU A 481 -16.44 3.09 -14.32
C GLU A 481 -16.27 4.54 -13.83
N ALA A 482 -17.21 5.05 -13.03
CA ALA A 482 -17.14 6.40 -12.49
C ALA A 482 -15.95 6.59 -11.54
N VAL A 483 -15.71 5.63 -10.65
CA VAL A 483 -14.57 5.64 -9.74
C VAL A 483 -13.25 5.46 -10.51
N ILE A 484 -13.16 4.54 -11.47
CA ILE A 484 -11.93 4.37 -12.26
C ILE A 484 -11.60 5.65 -13.04
N ARG A 485 -12.61 6.30 -13.64
CA ARG A 485 -12.46 7.62 -14.28
C ARG A 485 -11.96 8.67 -13.28
N ALA A 486 -12.55 8.76 -12.09
CA ALA A 486 -12.10 9.69 -11.05
C ALA A 486 -10.63 9.45 -10.66
N LEU A 487 -10.20 8.19 -10.52
CA LEU A 487 -8.80 7.81 -10.26
C LEU A 487 -7.88 8.22 -11.41
N GLN A 488 -8.28 7.99 -12.67
CA GLN A 488 -7.48 8.29 -13.87
C GLN A 488 -7.30 9.80 -14.12
N HIS A 489 -8.33 10.63 -13.87
CA HIS A 489 -8.20 12.08 -14.04
C HIS A 489 -7.50 12.77 -12.87
N ASN A 490 -7.52 12.20 -11.67
CA ASN A 490 -7.00 12.84 -10.45
C ASN A 490 -5.74 12.13 -9.91
N LEU A 491 -4.80 11.76 -10.79
CA LEU A 491 -3.61 10.97 -10.49
C LEU A 491 -2.79 11.47 -9.29
N PHE A 492 -2.79 12.78 -9.02
CA PHE A 492 -2.01 13.41 -7.96
C PHE A 492 -2.80 13.77 -6.69
N ASN A 493 -4.12 13.55 -6.65
CA ASN A 493 -4.92 13.81 -5.46
C ASN A 493 -4.99 12.55 -4.57
N GLU A 494 -4.20 12.51 -3.50
CA GLU A 494 -4.12 11.36 -2.59
C GLU A 494 -5.48 10.93 -2.04
N GLN A 495 -6.35 11.89 -1.69
CA GLN A 495 -7.66 11.62 -1.10
C GLN A 495 -8.59 10.89 -2.09
N ILE A 496 -8.63 11.33 -3.35
CA ILE A 496 -9.39 10.64 -4.42
C ILE A 496 -8.79 9.26 -4.68
N GLN A 497 -7.46 9.13 -4.74
CA GLN A 497 -6.82 7.82 -4.90
C GLN A 497 -7.19 6.87 -3.76
N GLN A 498 -7.04 7.30 -2.51
CA GLN A 498 -7.36 6.51 -1.33
C GLN A 498 -8.82 6.06 -1.31
N PHE A 499 -9.78 6.99 -1.44
CA PHE A 499 -11.20 6.66 -1.34
C PHE A 499 -11.73 5.93 -2.57
N GLY A 500 -11.28 6.27 -3.77
CA GLY A 500 -11.68 5.57 -5.00
C GLY A 500 -11.18 4.12 -5.01
N ILE A 501 -9.92 3.88 -4.64
CA ILE A 501 -9.38 2.51 -4.53
C ILE A 501 -10.11 1.72 -3.44
N LYS A 502 -10.41 2.35 -2.29
CA LYS A 502 -11.23 1.75 -1.23
C LYS A 502 -12.66 1.43 -1.71
N ALA A 503 -13.26 2.28 -2.55
CA ALA A 503 -14.55 2.00 -3.17
C ALA A 503 -14.46 0.77 -4.08
N LEU A 504 -13.43 0.67 -4.94
CA LEU A 504 -13.22 -0.52 -5.79
C LEU A 504 -13.02 -1.79 -4.96
N ALA A 505 -12.21 -1.76 -3.89
CA ALA A 505 -12.06 -2.90 -2.97
C ALA A 505 -13.42 -3.33 -2.38
N ASN A 506 -14.22 -2.38 -1.89
CA ASN A 506 -15.51 -2.66 -1.28
C ASN A 506 -16.58 -3.14 -2.29
N ILE A 507 -16.59 -2.63 -3.52
CA ILE A 507 -17.53 -3.02 -4.58
C ILE A 507 -17.17 -4.41 -5.14
N CYS A 508 -15.88 -4.68 -5.39
CA CYS A 508 -15.40 -5.94 -5.98
C CYS A 508 -15.18 -7.07 -4.97
N GLY A 509 -15.09 -6.77 -3.67
CA GLY A 509 -14.95 -7.76 -2.60
C GLY A 509 -16.16 -8.71 -2.46
N GLY A 510 -15.98 -9.87 -1.82
CA GLY A 510 -17.05 -10.86 -1.61
C GLY A 510 -16.76 -12.25 -2.18
N SER A 511 -17.79 -13.11 -2.27
CA SER A 511 -17.66 -14.48 -2.76
C SER A 511 -17.62 -14.57 -4.30
N ASP A 512 -17.34 -15.75 -4.83
CA ASP A 512 -17.09 -15.97 -6.27
C ASP A 512 -18.31 -15.72 -7.17
N LYS A 513 -19.50 -15.59 -6.59
CA LYS A 513 -20.70 -15.09 -7.29
C LYS A 513 -20.51 -13.67 -7.87
N ASN A 514 -19.49 -12.93 -7.42
CA ASN A 514 -19.15 -11.58 -7.91
C ASN A 514 -18.24 -11.57 -9.16
N ARG A 515 -17.96 -12.73 -9.82
CA ARG A 515 -16.98 -12.83 -10.93
C ARG A 515 -17.23 -11.84 -12.07
N HIS A 516 -18.48 -11.64 -12.49
CA HIS A 516 -18.82 -10.72 -13.58
C HIS A 516 -18.41 -9.26 -13.28
N ARG A 517 -18.71 -8.78 -12.06
CA ARG A 517 -18.35 -7.42 -11.59
C ARG A 517 -16.83 -7.20 -11.55
N ARG A 518 -16.06 -8.25 -11.21
CA ARG A 518 -14.60 -8.21 -11.21
C ARG A 518 -14.04 -8.14 -12.63
N GLN A 519 -14.60 -8.93 -13.55
CA GLN A 519 -14.26 -8.86 -14.97
C GLN A 519 -14.62 -7.50 -15.59
N GLN A 520 -15.73 -6.89 -15.19
CA GLN A 520 -16.09 -5.51 -15.56
C GLN A 520 -15.04 -4.51 -15.08
N ALA A 521 -14.64 -4.57 -13.80
CA ALA A 521 -13.57 -3.71 -13.26
C ALA A 521 -12.21 -3.91 -13.98
N VAL A 522 -11.86 -5.14 -14.35
CA VAL A 522 -10.66 -5.43 -15.17
C VAL A 522 -10.77 -4.79 -16.55
N ARG A 523 -11.90 -4.98 -17.25
CA ARG A 523 -12.14 -4.40 -18.59
C ARG A 523 -12.15 -2.88 -18.57
N ALA A 524 -12.64 -2.26 -17.50
CA ALA A 524 -12.63 -0.82 -17.29
C ALA A 524 -11.25 -0.24 -16.91
N GLY A 525 -10.21 -1.08 -16.75
CA GLY A 525 -8.84 -0.63 -16.47
C GLY A 525 -8.49 -0.42 -14.99
N ALA A 526 -9.25 -1.02 -14.06
CA ALA A 526 -9.02 -0.84 -12.61
C ALA A 526 -7.59 -1.23 -12.17
N MET A 527 -7.02 -2.31 -12.74
CA MET A 527 -5.66 -2.74 -12.41
C MET A 527 -4.61 -1.66 -12.71
N ASP A 528 -4.71 -1.01 -13.87
CA ASP A 528 -3.75 0.03 -14.26
C ASP A 528 -3.90 1.28 -13.39
N ALA A 529 -5.14 1.70 -13.11
CA ALA A 529 -5.42 2.82 -12.21
C ALA A 529 -4.85 2.58 -10.79
N ILE A 530 -5.09 1.40 -10.21
CA ILE A 530 -4.56 1.03 -8.89
C ILE A 530 -3.03 0.98 -8.89
N LEU A 531 -2.41 0.35 -9.90
CA LEU A 531 -0.95 0.20 -9.99
C LEU A 531 -0.22 1.52 -10.35
N ALA A 532 -0.92 2.47 -10.96
CA ALA A 532 -0.44 3.85 -11.15
C ALA A 532 -0.49 4.63 -9.84
N ALA A 533 -1.62 4.59 -9.12
CA ALA A 533 -1.78 5.23 -7.83
C ALA A 533 -0.76 4.76 -6.80
N MET A 534 -0.55 3.43 -6.71
CA MET A 534 0.46 2.80 -5.87
C MET A 534 1.92 3.16 -6.26
N ALA A 535 2.16 3.59 -7.51
CA ALA A 535 3.48 4.03 -7.93
C ALA A 535 3.74 5.52 -7.66
N LEU A 536 2.69 6.34 -7.72
CA LEU A 536 2.76 7.80 -7.55
C LEU A 536 2.70 8.26 -6.09
N HIS A 537 1.93 7.57 -5.24
CA HIS A 537 1.67 7.98 -3.86
C HIS A 537 2.54 7.24 -2.84
N SER A 538 3.00 7.97 -1.82
CA SER A 538 3.75 7.42 -0.67
C SER A 538 2.86 7.14 0.55
N SER A 539 1.54 7.19 0.39
CA SER A 539 0.59 7.00 1.48
C SER A 539 0.36 5.53 1.80
N CYS A 540 0.66 5.10 3.03
CA CYS A 540 0.40 3.71 3.44
C CYS A 540 -1.09 3.32 3.27
N MET A 541 -2.02 4.28 3.31
CA MET A 541 -3.44 4.02 3.02
C MET A 541 -3.70 3.70 1.55
N VAL A 542 -3.14 4.47 0.61
CA VAL A 542 -3.23 4.17 -0.83
C VAL A 542 -2.60 2.80 -1.12
N MET A 543 -1.47 2.47 -0.49
CA MET A 543 -0.83 1.15 -0.67
C MET A 543 -1.67 0.00 -0.10
N HIS A 544 -2.18 0.14 1.11
CA HIS A 544 -3.03 -0.88 1.76
C HIS A 544 -4.30 -1.15 0.96
N TRP A 545 -5.07 -0.10 0.64
CA TRP A 545 -6.29 -0.24 -0.16
C TRP A 545 -5.99 -0.70 -1.59
N GLY A 546 -4.86 -0.30 -2.18
CA GLY A 546 -4.44 -0.76 -3.50
C GLY A 546 -4.22 -2.27 -3.56
N ILE A 547 -3.53 -2.82 -2.57
CA ILE A 547 -3.32 -4.26 -2.47
C ILE A 547 -4.63 -5.00 -2.18
N ASP A 548 -5.51 -4.44 -1.34
CA ASP A 548 -6.82 -5.05 -1.02
C ASP A 548 -7.81 -5.00 -2.20
N ALA A 549 -7.77 -3.93 -2.99
CA ALA A 549 -8.50 -3.82 -4.25
C ALA A 549 -7.98 -4.83 -5.28
N LEU A 550 -6.65 -4.97 -5.44
CA LEU A 550 -6.06 -6.00 -6.31
C LEU A 550 -6.45 -7.41 -5.84
N LEU A 551 -6.40 -7.71 -4.55
CA LEU A 551 -6.89 -8.97 -3.96
C LEU A 551 -8.38 -9.22 -4.26
N SER A 552 -9.19 -8.17 -4.22
CA SER A 552 -10.64 -8.25 -4.48
C SER A 552 -10.96 -8.44 -5.97
N ILE A 553 -10.15 -7.90 -6.88
CA ILE A 553 -10.32 -8.02 -8.33
C ILE A 553 -9.72 -9.33 -8.86
N CYS A 554 -8.56 -9.74 -8.34
CA CYS A 554 -7.83 -10.95 -8.75
C CYS A 554 -8.50 -12.24 -8.20
N CYS A 555 -9.58 -12.67 -8.83
CA CYS A 555 -10.38 -13.80 -8.38
C CYS A 555 -9.97 -15.17 -8.96
N ASP A 556 -9.29 -15.19 -10.11
CA ASP A 556 -8.95 -16.40 -10.86
C ASP A 556 -7.52 -16.34 -11.42
N ALA A 557 -7.07 -17.45 -12.02
CA ALA A 557 -5.70 -17.55 -12.54
C ALA A 557 -5.41 -16.52 -13.65
N GLU A 558 -6.38 -16.23 -14.51
CA GLU A 558 -6.25 -15.26 -15.61
C GLU A 558 -6.05 -13.83 -15.08
N SER A 559 -6.92 -13.37 -14.17
CA SER A 559 -6.78 -12.05 -13.55
C SER A 559 -5.48 -11.92 -12.74
N ILE A 560 -5.03 -13.00 -12.10
CA ILE A 560 -3.76 -13.04 -11.37
C ILE A 560 -2.54 -12.95 -12.32
N GLN A 561 -2.57 -13.65 -13.46
CA GLN A 561 -1.51 -13.55 -14.47
C GLN A 561 -1.51 -12.18 -15.18
N LEU A 562 -2.68 -11.57 -15.39
CA LEU A 562 -2.80 -10.20 -15.92
C LEU A 562 -2.24 -9.15 -14.95
N ALA A 563 -2.46 -9.30 -13.64
CA ALA A 563 -1.81 -8.46 -12.64
C ALA A 563 -0.28 -8.65 -12.65
N ALA A 564 0.21 -9.88 -12.88
CA ALA A 564 1.64 -10.14 -13.00
C ALA A 564 2.27 -9.48 -14.24
N SER A 565 1.63 -9.58 -15.42
CA SER A 565 2.14 -8.96 -16.65
C SER A 565 2.14 -7.43 -16.59
N LYS A 566 1.23 -6.83 -15.82
CA LYS A 566 1.21 -5.40 -15.47
C LYS A 566 2.22 -5.00 -14.38
N GLY A 567 3.06 -5.92 -13.91
CA GLY A 567 4.10 -5.64 -12.92
C GLY A 567 3.59 -5.44 -11.50
N ALA A 568 2.42 -5.98 -11.12
CA ALA A 568 1.87 -5.81 -9.77
C ALA A 568 2.83 -6.30 -8.69
N VAL A 569 3.51 -7.44 -8.91
CA VAL A 569 4.42 -8.04 -7.92
C VAL A 569 5.57 -7.10 -7.58
N SER A 570 6.28 -6.53 -8.55
CA SER A 570 7.40 -5.61 -8.28
C SER A 570 6.94 -4.32 -7.61
N LYS A 571 5.78 -3.77 -8.00
CA LYS A 571 5.17 -2.59 -7.38
C LYS A 571 4.77 -2.84 -5.92
N ILE A 572 4.20 -4.01 -5.61
CA ILE A 572 3.83 -4.41 -4.24
C ILE A 572 5.07 -4.65 -3.37
N LEU A 573 6.13 -5.25 -3.93
CA LEU A 573 7.39 -5.44 -3.21
C LEU A 573 8.07 -4.10 -2.90
N ALA A 574 8.08 -3.16 -3.86
CA ALA A 574 8.55 -1.79 -3.63
C ALA A 574 7.70 -1.04 -2.59
N ALA A 575 6.38 -1.29 -2.56
CA ALA A 575 5.48 -0.74 -1.54
C ALA A 575 5.86 -1.22 -0.12
N MET A 576 6.04 -2.53 0.04
CA MET A 576 6.43 -3.14 1.32
C MET A 576 7.82 -2.67 1.77
N GLN A 577 8.76 -2.46 0.84
CA GLN A 577 10.08 -1.90 1.14
C GLN A 577 10.04 -0.42 1.53
N ARG A 578 9.13 0.39 0.95
CA ARG A 578 8.97 1.80 1.32
C ARG A 578 8.28 1.97 2.69
N HIS A 579 7.37 1.06 3.03
CA HIS A 579 6.58 1.12 4.26
C HIS A 579 6.90 -0.04 5.21
N GLN A 580 8.19 -0.25 5.47
CA GLN A 580 8.68 -1.34 6.32
C GLN A 580 8.01 -1.33 7.70
N ASP A 581 7.79 -0.17 8.31
CA ASP A 581 7.16 -0.05 9.63
C ASP A 581 5.62 -0.08 9.61
N CYS A 582 4.99 0.08 8.44
CA CYS A 582 3.52 0.12 8.36
C CYS A 582 2.93 -1.30 8.32
N GLU A 583 2.60 -1.83 9.49
CA GLU A 583 1.98 -3.15 9.71
C GLU A 583 0.88 -3.49 8.67
N ARG A 584 -0.06 -2.57 8.42
CA ARG A 584 -1.17 -2.79 7.46
C ARG A 584 -0.69 -3.03 6.02
N ALA A 585 0.35 -2.33 5.56
CA ALA A 585 0.91 -2.54 4.23
C ALA A 585 1.65 -3.88 4.15
N GLN A 586 2.40 -4.26 5.20
CA GLN A 586 3.05 -5.57 5.28
C GLN A 586 2.03 -6.70 5.23
N LYS A 587 0.97 -6.63 6.05
CA LYS A 587 -0.10 -7.63 6.10
C LYS A 587 -0.79 -7.82 4.75
N SER A 588 -1.25 -6.75 4.11
CA SER A 588 -1.88 -6.84 2.78
C SER A 588 -0.91 -7.40 1.73
N GLY A 589 0.34 -6.94 1.72
CA GLY A 589 1.37 -7.41 0.78
C GLY A 589 1.64 -8.91 0.89
N LEU A 590 1.76 -9.43 2.12
CA LEU A 590 1.94 -10.86 2.37
C LEU A 590 0.71 -11.70 1.96
N VAL A 591 -0.51 -11.21 2.23
CA VAL A 591 -1.75 -11.88 1.77
C VAL A 591 -1.79 -11.95 0.24
N PHE A 592 -1.42 -10.88 -0.47
CA PHE A 592 -1.31 -10.88 -1.92
C PHE A 592 -0.25 -11.87 -2.42
N LEU A 593 0.98 -11.82 -1.88
CA LEU A 593 2.06 -12.71 -2.29
C LEU A 593 1.72 -14.19 -2.05
N LEU A 594 1.07 -14.53 -0.94
CA LEU A 594 0.62 -15.89 -0.68
C LEU A 594 -0.44 -16.32 -1.69
N ARG A 595 -1.46 -15.50 -1.95
CA ARG A 595 -2.51 -15.83 -2.94
C ARG A 595 -1.90 -16.00 -4.34
N PHE A 596 -1.02 -15.08 -4.73
CA PHE A 596 -0.29 -15.09 -5.99
C PHE A 596 0.50 -16.40 -6.19
N CYS A 597 1.31 -16.79 -5.21
CA CYS A 597 2.15 -17.98 -5.28
C CYS A 597 1.36 -19.30 -5.17
N SER A 598 0.13 -19.25 -4.66
CA SER A 598 -0.71 -20.44 -4.46
C SER A 598 -1.55 -20.82 -5.68
N VAL A 599 -1.63 -19.96 -6.70
CA VAL A 599 -2.26 -20.31 -7.98
C VAL A 599 -1.48 -21.44 -8.66
N ALA A 600 -2.17 -22.50 -9.04
CA ALA A 600 -1.62 -23.51 -9.95
C ALA A 600 -1.48 -22.87 -11.34
N GLY A 601 -0.25 -22.83 -11.87
CA GLY A 601 0.03 -22.19 -13.15
C GLY A 601 -0.63 -22.92 -14.31
N ALA A 602 -1.80 -22.45 -14.74
CA ALA A 602 -2.23 -22.59 -16.12
C ALA A 602 -1.28 -21.75 -17.01
N ASN A 603 -0.93 -22.27 -18.17
CA ASN A 603 -0.17 -21.57 -19.22
C ASN A 603 1.32 -21.27 -18.91
N GLY A 604 1.99 -22.11 -18.12
CA GLY A 604 3.46 -22.21 -18.12
C GLY A 604 4.26 -21.17 -17.32
N VAL A 605 3.66 -20.03 -16.93
CA VAL A 605 4.31 -19.06 -16.04
C VAL A 605 4.17 -19.52 -14.57
N ASP A 606 5.25 -20.04 -13.97
CA ASP A 606 5.27 -20.32 -12.53
C ASP A 606 5.33 -19.00 -11.75
N ALA A 607 4.17 -18.57 -11.24
CA ALA A 607 4.01 -17.37 -10.42
C ALA A 607 5.03 -17.30 -9.26
N ARG A 608 5.42 -18.46 -8.69
CA ARG A 608 6.44 -18.54 -7.63
C ARG A 608 7.80 -18.08 -8.14
N THR A 609 8.18 -18.48 -9.35
CA THR A 609 9.47 -18.12 -9.97
C THR A 609 9.47 -16.63 -10.34
N LEU A 610 8.36 -16.09 -10.84
CA LEU A 610 8.20 -14.65 -11.06
C LEU A 610 8.36 -13.85 -9.75
N ALA A 611 7.71 -14.30 -8.66
CA ALA A 611 7.85 -13.68 -7.35
C ALA A 611 9.30 -13.73 -6.81
N VAL A 612 9.99 -14.87 -6.97
CA VAL A 612 11.40 -15.01 -6.56
C VAL A 612 12.32 -14.11 -7.38
N ASN A 613 12.13 -14.03 -8.70
CA ASN A 613 12.91 -13.16 -9.58
C ASN A 613 12.68 -11.67 -9.27
N ALA A 614 11.46 -11.29 -8.88
CA ALA A 614 11.14 -9.95 -8.39
C ALA A 614 11.68 -9.66 -6.97
N GLY A 615 12.32 -10.62 -6.30
CA GLY A 615 12.94 -10.46 -4.99
C GLY A 615 12.04 -10.72 -3.79
N ALA A 616 10.87 -11.34 -3.97
CA ALA A 616 9.85 -11.50 -2.91
C ALA A 616 10.40 -12.13 -1.63
N LEU A 617 11.23 -13.17 -1.72
CA LEU A 617 11.81 -13.85 -0.56
C LEU A 617 12.60 -12.90 0.35
N LYS A 618 13.37 -11.95 -0.20
CA LYS A 618 14.11 -10.96 0.59
C LYS A 618 13.17 -10.01 1.34
N VAL A 619 12.10 -9.58 0.68
CA VAL A 619 11.09 -8.68 1.27
C VAL A 619 10.28 -9.38 2.35
N VAL A 620 9.86 -10.63 2.13
CA VAL A 620 9.12 -11.43 3.13
C VAL A 620 9.98 -11.64 4.38
N VAL A 621 11.25 -12.05 4.22
CA VAL A 621 12.17 -12.23 5.36
C VAL A 621 12.43 -10.91 6.08
N SER A 622 12.62 -9.80 5.36
CA SER A 622 12.78 -8.46 5.98
C SER A 622 11.53 -8.03 6.75
N SER A 623 10.33 -8.33 6.21
CA SER A 623 9.04 -8.04 6.85
C SER A 623 8.86 -8.81 8.16
N MET A 624 9.18 -10.11 8.13
CA MET A 624 9.21 -10.97 9.33
C MET A 624 10.25 -10.48 10.35
N GLY A 625 11.43 -10.05 9.89
CA GLY A 625 12.50 -9.54 10.76
C GLY A 625 12.22 -8.19 11.42
N GLN A 626 11.41 -7.33 10.79
CA GLN A 626 10.96 -6.05 11.35
C GLN A 626 9.79 -6.24 12.34
N HIS A 627 8.81 -7.07 11.97
CA HIS A 627 7.56 -7.27 12.74
C HIS A 627 7.59 -8.54 13.59
N ARG A 628 8.68 -8.78 14.32
CA ARG A 628 8.88 -10.01 15.12
C ARG A 628 7.75 -10.26 16.13
N GLY A 629 7.18 -9.20 16.69
CA GLY A 629 6.06 -9.24 17.63
C GLY A 629 4.68 -9.49 17.00
N ASP A 630 4.51 -9.37 15.69
CA ASP A 630 3.20 -9.50 15.04
C ASP A 630 2.94 -10.92 14.53
N GLN A 631 2.10 -11.67 15.25
CA GLN A 631 1.75 -13.05 14.92
C GLN A 631 1.20 -13.21 13.48
N PHE A 632 0.45 -12.23 12.96
CA PHE A 632 -0.15 -12.30 11.64
C PHE A 632 0.92 -12.11 10.57
N VAL A 633 1.83 -11.13 10.70
CA VAL A 633 2.96 -10.96 9.78
C VAL A 633 3.83 -12.22 9.74
N GLN A 634 4.13 -12.81 10.90
CA GLN A 634 4.87 -14.08 10.96
C GLN A 634 4.12 -15.23 10.27
N THR A 635 2.80 -15.36 10.48
CA THR A 635 1.99 -16.45 9.91
C THR A 635 1.91 -16.36 8.39
N TRP A 636 1.58 -15.17 7.86
CA TRP A 636 1.46 -14.98 6.41
C TRP A 636 2.82 -14.92 5.71
N GLY A 637 3.87 -14.45 6.39
CA GLY A 637 5.26 -14.53 5.92
C GLY A 637 5.71 -15.99 5.76
N SER A 638 5.58 -16.80 6.81
CA SER A 638 5.87 -18.24 6.76
C SER A 638 5.03 -18.96 5.70
N GLY A 639 3.72 -18.68 5.61
CA GLY A 639 2.86 -19.25 4.57
C GLY A 639 3.29 -18.87 3.14
N THR A 640 3.73 -17.62 2.93
CA THR A 640 4.28 -17.18 1.64
C THR A 640 5.55 -17.98 1.28
N ILE A 641 6.44 -18.22 2.26
CA ILE A 641 7.63 -19.06 2.09
C ILE A 641 7.26 -20.52 1.78
N VAL A 642 6.26 -21.11 2.47
CA VAL A 642 5.70 -22.45 2.16
C VAL A 642 5.30 -22.52 0.69
N SER A 643 4.50 -21.55 0.24
CA SER A 643 3.96 -21.52 -1.13
C SER A 643 5.07 -21.35 -2.17
N ILE A 644 6.01 -20.42 -1.95
CA ILE A 644 7.17 -20.18 -2.82
C ILE A 644 8.13 -21.39 -2.88
N CYS A 645 8.30 -22.16 -1.81
CA CYS A 645 9.24 -23.29 -1.79
C CYS A 645 8.62 -24.63 -2.24
N SER A 646 7.32 -24.64 -2.58
CA SER A 646 6.56 -25.84 -2.96
C SER A 646 6.83 -26.35 -4.39
N GLY A 647 6.43 -27.61 -4.64
CA GLY A 647 6.61 -28.31 -5.92
C GLY A 647 7.83 -29.25 -5.94
N MET A 648 7.94 -30.11 -6.96
CA MET A 648 9.07 -31.06 -7.14
C MET A 648 9.80 -30.90 -8.50
N ARG A 649 9.56 -29.79 -9.22
CA ARG A 649 10.24 -29.48 -10.50
C ARG A 649 11.60 -28.83 -10.26
N TYR A 650 12.47 -28.79 -11.26
CA TYR A 650 13.79 -28.16 -11.19
C TYR A 650 13.75 -26.73 -10.62
N ASP A 651 12.81 -25.89 -11.08
CA ASP A 651 12.63 -24.51 -10.59
C ASP A 651 12.42 -24.43 -9.07
N SER A 652 11.80 -25.44 -8.46
CA SER A 652 11.61 -25.48 -7.01
C SER A 652 12.93 -25.61 -6.24
N VAL A 653 13.96 -26.22 -6.82
CA VAL A 653 15.31 -26.30 -6.23
C VAL A 653 15.94 -24.91 -6.19
N VAL A 654 15.89 -24.17 -7.31
CA VAL A 654 16.38 -22.79 -7.41
C VAL A 654 15.65 -21.87 -6.41
N ARG A 655 14.32 -21.98 -6.32
CA ARG A 655 13.51 -21.22 -5.36
C ARG A 655 13.89 -21.51 -3.90
N ARG A 656 14.12 -22.77 -3.53
CA ARG A 656 14.58 -23.16 -2.19
C ARG A 656 15.99 -22.65 -1.90
N GLN A 657 16.94 -22.79 -2.84
CA GLN A 657 18.30 -22.29 -2.68
C GLN A 657 18.30 -20.76 -2.47
N ARG A 658 17.44 -20.03 -3.19
CA ARG A 658 17.28 -18.58 -2.98
C ARG A 658 16.70 -18.25 -1.60
N ALA A 659 15.79 -19.07 -1.06
CA ALA A 659 15.28 -18.92 0.30
C ALA A 659 16.38 -19.12 1.37
N VAL A 660 17.26 -20.12 1.17
CA VAL A 660 18.44 -20.34 2.03
C VAL A 660 19.41 -19.15 1.97
N GLN A 661 19.66 -18.59 0.77
CA GLN A 661 20.56 -17.44 0.59
C GLN A 661 20.08 -16.18 1.34
N VAL A 662 18.77 -15.94 1.42
CA VAL A 662 18.23 -14.74 2.12
C VAL A 662 18.02 -14.93 3.62
N GLY A 663 18.37 -16.08 4.20
CA GLY A 663 18.20 -16.35 5.65
C GLY A 663 16.78 -16.73 6.06
N ALA A 664 15.99 -17.34 5.16
CA ALA A 664 14.60 -17.70 5.45
C ALA A 664 14.45 -18.78 6.55
N LEU A 665 15.47 -19.64 6.74
CA LEU A 665 15.44 -20.67 7.78
C LEU A 665 15.57 -20.03 9.17
N GLU A 666 16.52 -19.11 9.33
CA GLU A 666 16.75 -18.36 10.56
C GLU A 666 15.51 -17.54 10.95
N ALA A 667 14.92 -16.80 10.02
CA ALA A 667 13.71 -16.00 10.27
C ALA A 667 12.49 -16.87 10.65
N VAL A 668 12.34 -18.06 10.05
CA VAL A 668 11.25 -18.98 10.41
C VAL A 668 11.46 -19.61 11.79
N VAL A 669 12.70 -19.95 12.18
CA VAL A 669 12.99 -20.46 13.54
C VAL A 669 12.84 -19.37 14.60
N GLU A 670 13.21 -18.13 14.29
CA GLU A 670 12.94 -16.97 15.16
C GLU A 670 11.42 -16.78 15.35
N ALA A 671 10.64 -16.82 14.25
CA ALA A 671 9.18 -16.73 14.32
C ALA A 671 8.55 -17.81 15.21
N MET A 672 9.01 -19.08 15.10
CA MET A 672 8.60 -20.16 16.01
C MET A 672 8.94 -19.85 17.47
N SER A 673 10.11 -19.26 17.70
CA SER A 673 10.65 -18.98 19.03
C SER A 673 9.98 -17.80 19.74
N CYS A 674 9.57 -16.77 19.00
CA CYS A 674 8.80 -15.64 19.50
C CYS A 674 7.33 -16.02 19.77
N HIS A 675 6.69 -16.76 18.86
CA HIS A 675 5.24 -17.04 18.89
C HIS A 675 4.92 -18.49 19.28
N ARG A 676 5.56 -18.96 20.35
CA ARG A 676 5.47 -20.37 20.80
C ARG A 676 4.02 -20.84 20.96
N LYS A 677 3.10 -19.99 21.44
CA LYS A 677 1.69 -20.34 21.68
C LYS A 677 0.80 -20.41 20.42
N SER A 678 1.26 -20.01 19.25
CA SER A 678 0.42 -19.91 18.04
C SER A 678 0.45 -21.19 17.20
N GLU A 679 -0.51 -22.10 17.41
CA GLU A 679 -0.64 -23.39 16.68
C GLU A 679 -0.51 -23.24 15.15
N GLY A 680 -1.27 -22.30 14.58
CA GLY A 680 -1.29 -22.06 13.13
C GLY A 680 0.08 -21.65 12.59
N LEU A 681 0.77 -20.75 13.29
CA LEU A 681 2.12 -20.32 12.91
C LEU A 681 3.14 -21.45 13.05
N GLN A 682 3.12 -22.22 14.15
CA GLN A 682 4.03 -23.35 14.32
C GLN A 682 3.88 -24.37 13.18
N LYS A 683 2.64 -24.65 12.75
CA LYS A 683 2.33 -25.50 11.58
C LYS A 683 2.87 -24.93 10.26
N GLU A 684 2.69 -23.63 10.00
CA GLU A 684 3.25 -22.99 8.79
C GLU A 684 4.79 -22.96 8.80
N CYS A 685 5.42 -22.67 9.94
CA CYS A 685 6.87 -22.69 10.09
C CYS A 685 7.48 -24.08 9.84
N CYS A 686 6.93 -25.14 10.46
CA CYS A 686 7.34 -26.52 10.19
C CYS A 686 7.17 -26.89 8.70
N SER A 687 6.11 -26.38 8.06
CA SER A 687 5.88 -26.57 6.62
C SER A 687 6.91 -25.83 5.76
N ALA A 688 7.31 -24.62 6.15
CA ALA A 688 8.30 -23.80 5.43
C ALA A 688 9.68 -24.47 5.47
N ILE A 689 10.13 -24.87 6.67
CA ILE A 689 11.37 -25.62 6.90
C ILE A 689 11.39 -26.91 6.06
N SER A 690 10.31 -27.69 6.11
CA SER A 690 10.18 -28.94 5.34
C SER A 690 10.32 -28.71 3.84
N ASN A 691 9.67 -27.66 3.30
CA ASN A 691 9.75 -27.33 1.88
C ASN A 691 11.16 -26.84 1.48
N ILE A 692 11.80 -25.97 2.29
CA ILE A 692 13.15 -25.47 2.02
C ILE A 692 14.18 -26.61 2.00
N CYS A 693 14.12 -27.53 2.96
CA CYS A 693 15.10 -28.60 3.13
C CYS A 693 14.82 -29.87 2.30
N SER A 694 13.73 -29.89 1.51
CA SER A 694 13.32 -31.05 0.71
C SER A 694 14.30 -31.38 -0.43
N GLY A 695 14.41 -32.68 -0.76
CA GLY A 695 15.33 -33.19 -1.79
C GLY A 695 16.79 -33.21 -1.31
N ASP A 696 17.74 -33.13 -2.24
CA ASP A 696 19.19 -33.19 -1.97
C ASP A 696 19.78 -31.83 -1.54
N ALA A 697 19.04 -31.10 -0.70
CA ALA A 697 19.40 -29.77 -0.21
C ALA A 697 20.36 -29.83 0.99
N PHE A 698 21.57 -30.38 0.81
CA PHE A 698 22.54 -30.60 1.90
C PHE A 698 22.87 -29.33 2.69
N GLU A 699 23.19 -28.22 2.01
CA GLU A 699 23.46 -26.92 2.64
C GLU A 699 22.25 -26.42 3.46
N ALA A 700 21.05 -26.53 2.90
CA ALA A 700 19.81 -26.11 3.56
C ALA A 700 19.57 -26.90 4.86
N LYS A 701 19.76 -28.22 4.82
CA LYS A 701 19.62 -29.11 5.99
C LYS A 701 20.64 -28.76 7.07
N GLN A 702 21.90 -28.51 6.70
CA GLN A 702 22.93 -28.12 7.68
C GLN A 702 22.68 -26.73 8.27
N ARG A 703 22.22 -25.77 7.45
CA ARG A 703 21.90 -24.41 7.89
C ARG A 703 20.69 -24.39 8.84
N ALA A 704 19.64 -25.16 8.56
CA ALA A 704 18.49 -25.32 9.47
C ALA A 704 18.94 -25.87 10.84
N VAL A 705 19.80 -26.89 10.84
CA VAL A 705 20.34 -27.49 12.07
C VAL A 705 21.25 -26.51 12.83
N LYS A 706 22.03 -25.66 12.14
CA LYS A 706 22.76 -24.55 12.78
C LYS A 706 21.84 -23.45 13.34
N ALA A 707 20.68 -23.21 12.73
CA ALA A 707 19.70 -22.23 13.17
C ALA A 707 18.86 -22.66 14.40
N GLY A 708 19.07 -23.86 14.95
CA GLY A 708 18.29 -24.35 16.10
C GLY A 708 16.92 -24.94 15.75
N THR A 709 16.71 -25.35 14.49
CA THR A 709 15.43 -25.91 14.03
C THR A 709 14.97 -27.13 14.82
N LEU A 710 15.88 -28.03 15.22
CA LEU A 710 15.52 -29.29 15.87
C LEU A 710 14.86 -29.04 17.23
N GLU A 711 15.50 -28.20 18.04
CA GLU A 711 15.07 -27.80 19.37
C GLU A 711 13.77 -26.99 19.31
N ALA A 712 13.63 -26.10 18.32
CA ALA A 712 12.40 -25.33 18.08
C ALA A 712 11.20 -26.24 17.72
N VAL A 713 11.40 -27.22 16.83
CA VAL A 713 10.34 -28.16 16.42
C VAL A 713 9.96 -29.11 17.55
N VAL A 714 10.92 -29.61 18.33
CA VAL A 714 10.65 -30.40 19.54
C VAL A 714 9.75 -29.61 20.51
N ASN A 715 10.08 -28.35 20.77
CA ASN A 715 9.30 -27.50 21.67
C ASN A 715 7.89 -27.22 21.12
N ALA A 716 7.75 -26.98 19.81
CA ALA A 716 6.46 -26.80 19.15
C ALA A 716 5.57 -28.06 19.26
N MET A 717 6.14 -29.26 19.02
CA MET A 717 5.41 -30.53 19.14
C MET A 717 5.09 -30.89 20.59
N ARG A 718 5.88 -30.48 21.58
CA ARG A 718 5.54 -30.65 23.01
C ARG A 718 4.36 -29.78 23.43
N LEU A 719 4.35 -28.52 22.99
CA LEU A 719 3.36 -27.53 23.40
C LEU A 719 2.00 -27.72 22.69
N HIS A 720 1.99 -28.16 21.44
CA HIS A 720 0.78 -28.24 20.61
C HIS A 720 0.46 -29.67 20.18
N PRO A 721 -0.33 -30.44 20.96
CA PRO A 721 -0.67 -31.82 20.63
C PRO A 721 -1.58 -31.98 19.39
N CYS A 722 -2.05 -30.88 18.79
CA CYS A 722 -2.96 -30.90 17.65
C CYS A 722 -2.34 -31.56 16.40
N GLN A 723 -3.14 -32.37 15.70
CA GLN A 723 -2.71 -33.20 14.57
C GLN A 723 -1.86 -32.44 13.53
N ALA A 724 -2.23 -31.19 13.22
CA ALA A 724 -1.57 -30.40 12.19
C ALA A 724 -0.11 -30.04 12.52
N VAL A 725 0.20 -29.71 13.77
CA VAL A 725 1.58 -29.43 14.21
C VAL A 725 2.36 -30.74 14.33
N GLN A 726 1.74 -31.79 14.88
CA GLN A 726 2.36 -33.12 15.01
C GLN A 726 2.75 -33.72 13.65
N GLU A 727 1.88 -33.59 12.64
CA GLU A 727 2.15 -34.03 11.28
C GLU A 727 3.35 -33.28 10.68
N ARG A 728 3.32 -31.94 10.72
CA ARG A 728 4.35 -31.11 10.07
C ARG A 728 5.69 -31.15 10.79
N GLY A 729 5.71 -31.23 12.11
CA GLY A 729 6.95 -31.44 12.88
C GLY A 729 7.60 -32.79 12.58
N SER A 730 6.80 -33.87 12.45
CA SER A 730 7.30 -35.18 12.02
C SER A 730 7.90 -35.16 10.61
N VAL A 731 7.32 -34.38 9.68
CA VAL A 731 7.90 -34.17 8.34
C VAL A 731 9.26 -33.45 8.40
N VAL A 732 9.44 -32.47 9.28
CA VAL A 732 10.74 -31.80 9.44
C VAL A 732 11.84 -32.81 9.82
N PHE A 733 11.58 -33.69 10.80
CA PHE A 733 12.57 -34.70 11.19
C PHE A 733 12.86 -35.71 10.07
N LEU A 734 11.82 -36.18 9.35
CA LEU A 734 12.01 -37.03 8.17
C LEU A 734 12.94 -36.36 7.14
N VAL A 735 12.74 -35.08 6.85
CA VAL A 735 13.52 -34.34 5.84
C VAL A 735 14.95 -34.04 6.31
N LEU A 736 15.14 -33.49 7.51
CA LEU A 736 16.47 -33.11 8.02
C LEU A 736 17.37 -34.31 8.31
N CYS A 737 16.79 -35.42 8.78
CA CYS A 737 17.52 -36.65 9.11
C CYS A 737 17.75 -37.55 7.89
N SER A 738 17.51 -37.06 6.66
CA SER A 738 17.90 -37.75 5.44
C SER A 738 19.39 -37.56 5.12
N GLY A 739 19.99 -38.57 4.48
CA GLY A 739 21.42 -38.64 4.15
C GLY A 739 22.13 -39.83 4.81
N MET A 740 23.18 -40.31 4.17
CA MET A 740 24.07 -41.39 4.63
C MET A 740 25.54 -40.93 4.64
N ASP A 741 25.74 -39.62 4.56
CA ASP A 741 26.99 -38.87 4.66
C ASP A 741 27.31 -38.53 6.12
N ALA A 742 28.55 -38.11 6.40
CA ALA A 742 28.97 -37.73 7.75
C ALA A 742 28.10 -36.62 8.36
N LEU A 743 27.76 -35.60 7.57
CA LEU A 743 26.84 -34.53 8.00
C LEU A 743 25.42 -35.06 8.22
N GLY A 744 24.95 -36.01 7.42
CA GLY A 744 23.70 -36.74 7.67
C GLY A 744 23.69 -37.48 9.00
N HIS A 745 24.80 -38.14 9.37
CA HIS A 745 24.95 -38.79 10.68
C HIS A 745 24.98 -37.79 11.84
N GLU A 746 25.68 -36.65 11.69
CA GLU A 746 25.69 -35.54 12.65
C GLU A 746 24.26 -35.00 12.88
N ARG A 747 23.50 -34.70 11.81
CA ARG A 747 22.11 -34.20 11.90
C ARG A 747 21.19 -35.20 12.61
N LYS A 748 21.33 -36.51 12.33
CA LYS A 748 20.56 -37.57 13.01
C LYS A 748 20.91 -37.64 14.50
N GLN A 749 22.19 -37.50 14.84
CA GLN A 749 22.65 -37.54 16.22
C GLN A 749 22.12 -36.34 17.02
N ARG A 750 22.23 -35.12 16.46
CA ARG A 750 21.63 -33.91 17.05
C ARG A 750 20.11 -33.99 17.20
N ALA A 751 19.40 -34.63 16.27
CA ALA A 751 17.96 -34.83 16.41
C ALA A 751 17.60 -35.71 17.62
N VAL A 752 18.41 -36.73 17.92
CA VAL A 752 18.26 -37.55 19.13
C VAL A 752 18.55 -36.72 20.39
N GLU A 753 19.62 -35.92 20.39
CA GLU A 753 19.99 -35.05 21.52
C GLU A 753 18.95 -33.97 21.83
N ALA A 754 18.29 -33.43 20.80
CA ALA A 754 17.15 -32.51 20.97
C ALA A 754 15.89 -33.20 21.55
N GLY A 755 15.81 -34.54 21.54
CA GLY A 755 14.65 -35.31 21.99
C GLY A 755 13.56 -35.49 20.92
N ALA A 756 13.95 -35.62 19.65
CA ALA A 756 13.02 -35.80 18.53
C ALA A 756 12.27 -37.15 18.59
N LEU A 757 12.91 -38.21 19.08
CA LEU A 757 12.32 -39.55 19.13
C LEU A 757 11.12 -39.59 20.09
N GLU A 758 11.29 -39.01 21.28
CA GLU A 758 10.27 -38.94 22.33
C GLU A 758 9.04 -38.15 21.86
N VAL A 759 9.22 -37.02 21.17
CA VAL A 759 8.08 -36.24 20.66
C VAL A 759 7.39 -36.91 19.47
N VAL A 760 8.12 -37.58 18.58
CA VAL A 760 7.52 -38.31 17.45
C VAL A 760 6.75 -39.55 17.93
N VAL A 761 7.27 -40.28 18.92
CA VAL A 761 6.54 -41.40 19.54
C VAL A 761 5.28 -40.91 20.26
N ALA A 762 5.38 -39.82 21.05
CA ALA A 762 4.22 -39.20 21.68
C ALA A 762 3.19 -38.69 20.66
N ALA A 763 3.64 -38.14 19.52
CA ALA A 763 2.79 -37.71 18.42
C ALA A 763 1.97 -38.87 17.86
N MET A 764 2.63 -40.00 17.58
CA MET A 764 1.99 -41.22 17.06
C MET A 764 1.00 -41.80 18.06
N ARG A 765 1.36 -41.93 19.35
CA ARG A 765 0.45 -42.45 20.39
C ARG A 765 -0.78 -41.59 20.63
N ARG A 766 -0.63 -40.25 20.57
CA ARG A 766 -1.74 -39.30 20.75
C ARG A 766 -2.66 -39.17 19.52
N ASN A 767 -2.22 -39.64 18.34
CA ASN A 767 -2.97 -39.53 17.08
C ASN A 767 -3.04 -40.90 16.37
N PRO A 768 -3.62 -41.95 17.00
CA PRO A 768 -3.64 -43.30 16.44
C PRO A 768 -4.39 -43.38 15.10
N ASP A 769 -5.48 -42.62 14.96
CA ASP A 769 -6.32 -42.58 13.75
C ASP A 769 -5.74 -41.73 12.61
N SER A 770 -4.77 -40.86 12.87
CA SER A 770 -4.22 -40.00 11.84
C SER A 770 -3.20 -40.74 10.98
N GLY A 771 -3.68 -41.32 9.86
CA GLY A 771 -2.83 -42.01 8.88
C GLY A 771 -1.63 -41.18 8.40
N SER A 772 -1.76 -39.85 8.34
CA SER A 772 -0.65 -38.93 8.03
C SER A 772 0.40 -38.88 9.16
N VAL A 773 0.00 -38.63 10.42
CA VAL A 773 0.94 -38.60 11.55
C VAL A 773 1.65 -39.95 11.70
N GLN A 774 0.92 -41.07 11.59
CA GLN A 774 1.51 -42.41 11.61
C GLN A 774 2.52 -42.63 10.47
N ARG A 775 2.22 -42.15 9.26
CA ARG A 775 3.13 -42.28 8.11
C ARG A 775 4.41 -41.47 8.30
N TRP A 776 4.30 -40.19 8.67
CA TRP A 776 5.45 -39.30 8.79
C TRP A 776 6.29 -39.60 10.03
N GLY A 777 5.67 -39.98 11.15
CA GLY A 777 6.37 -40.39 12.37
C GLY A 777 7.22 -41.64 12.17
N ARG A 778 6.66 -42.70 11.56
CA ARG A 778 7.43 -43.92 11.18
C ARG A 778 8.63 -43.56 10.28
N GLY A 779 8.42 -42.71 9.28
CA GLY A 779 9.48 -42.25 8.38
C GLY A 779 10.58 -41.46 9.10
N ALA A 780 10.22 -40.59 10.05
CA ALA A 780 11.18 -39.85 10.87
C ALA A 780 12.01 -40.81 11.74
N ILE A 781 11.39 -41.78 12.41
CA ILE A 781 12.07 -42.80 13.23
C ILE A 781 13.07 -43.62 12.37
N ILE A 782 12.65 -44.07 11.18
CA ILE A 782 13.53 -44.78 10.22
C ILE A 782 14.75 -43.91 9.88
N ASN A 783 14.53 -42.65 9.47
CA ASN A 783 15.63 -41.78 9.06
C ASN A 783 16.60 -41.47 10.21
N ILE A 784 16.11 -41.19 11.42
CA ILE A 784 16.94 -40.97 12.62
C ILE A 784 17.78 -42.22 12.96
N CYS A 785 17.17 -43.41 12.96
CA CYS A 785 17.82 -44.67 13.34
C CYS A 785 18.71 -45.27 12.24
N SER A 786 18.56 -44.80 11.00
CA SER A 786 19.36 -45.27 9.85
C SER A 786 20.81 -44.81 9.90
N GLY A 787 21.71 -45.67 9.43
CA GLY A 787 23.14 -45.41 9.36
C GLY A 787 23.97 -46.68 9.51
N ARG A 788 25.24 -46.57 9.14
CA ARG A 788 26.30 -47.58 9.40
C ARG A 788 27.44 -47.00 10.25
N ASP A 789 27.24 -45.80 10.77
CA ASP A 789 28.14 -45.10 11.69
C ASP A 789 28.09 -45.69 13.11
N ALA A 790 29.13 -45.47 13.91
CA ALA A 790 29.21 -45.95 15.28
C ALA A 790 28.08 -45.45 16.20
N GLY A 791 27.44 -44.32 15.88
CA GLY A 791 26.29 -43.78 16.61
C GLY A 791 24.96 -44.49 16.30
N SER A 792 24.86 -45.23 15.19
CA SER A 792 23.60 -45.85 14.72
C SER A 792 22.95 -46.77 15.76
N LEU A 793 23.74 -47.61 16.44
CA LEU A 793 23.31 -48.46 17.55
C LEU A 793 22.75 -47.64 18.73
N ARG A 794 23.42 -46.54 19.11
CA ARG A 794 22.97 -45.67 20.20
C ARG A 794 21.63 -45.00 19.87
N ARG A 795 21.45 -44.56 18.62
CA ARG A 795 20.17 -43.97 18.16
C ARG A 795 19.03 -44.99 18.15
N ARG A 796 19.27 -46.23 17.72
CA ARG A 796 18.28 -47.34 17.80
C ARG A 796 17.90 -47.67 19.24
N HIS A 797 18.89 -47.83 20.12
CA HIS A 797 18.67 -48.08 21.54
C HIS A 797 17.86 -46.95 22.19
N ARG A 798 18.15 -45.68 21.86
CA ARG A 798 17.36 -44.54 22.34
C ARG A 798 15.93 -44.53 21.80
N ALA A 799 15.71 -44.96 20.55
CA ALA A 799 14.36 -45.08 19.99
C ALA A 799 13.54 -46.18 20.71
N VAL A 800 14.16 -47.30 21.07
CA VAL A 800 13.52 -48.33 21.92
C VAL A 800 13.19 -47.74 23.30
N GLN A 801 14.14 -47.06 23.96
CA GLN A 801 13.88 -46.38 25.24
C GLN A 801 12.76 -45.32 25.18
N ALA A 802 12.58 -44.66 24.03
CA ALA A 802 11.51 -43.69 23.80
C ALA A 802 10.13 -44.34 23.55
N GLY A 803 10.04 -45.67 23.49
CA GLY A 803 8.79 -46.42 23.25
C GLY A 803 8.42 -46.57 21.77
N ALA A 804 9.40 -46.47 20.85
CA ALA A 804 9.12 -46.50 19.41
C ALA A 804 8.69 -47.87 18.90
N LEU A 805 9.10 -48.96 19.55
CA LEU A 805 8.74 -50.32 19.14
C LEU A 805 7.25 -50.55 19.40
N GLU A 806 6.81 -50.25 20.61
CA GLU A 806 5.44 -50.40 21.09
C GLU A 806 4.51 -49.47 20.32
N ALA A 807 4.86 -48.19 20.14
CA ALA A 807 4.04 -47.25 19.37
C ALA A 807 3.86 -47.65 17.89
N VAL A 808 4.84 -48.33 17.28
CA VAL A 808 4.72 -48.87 15.93
C VAL A 808 3.82 -50.11 15.90
N LEU A 809 3.92 -50.99 16.91
CA LEU A 809 3.07 -52.18 17.04
C LEU A 809 1.61 -51.81 17.35
N GLU A 810 1.38 -50.87 18.26
CA GLU A 810 0.10 -50.22 18.56
C GLU A 810 -0.51 -49.66 17.26
N ALA A 811 0.26 -48.91 16.46
CA ALA A 811 -0.18 -48.37 15.19
C ALA A 811 -0.49 -49.44 14.12
N MET A 812 0.22 -50.58 14.11
CA MET A 812 -0.13 -51.72 13.25
C MET A 812 -1.47 -52.32 13.65
N GLN A 813 -1.67 -52.60 14.95
CA GLN A 813 -2.90 -53.17 15.48
C GLN A 813 -4.10 -52.26 15.20
N HIS A 814 -3.97 -50.95 15.49
CA HIS A 814 -5.04 -49.98 15.25
C HIS A 814 -5.41 -49.84 13.76
N GLN A 815 -4.43 -49.90 12.86
CA GLN A 815 -4.67 -49.87 11.40
C GLN A 815 -5.30 -51.17 10.87
N VAL A 816 -5.02 -52.32 11.49
CA VAL A 816 -5.72 -53.58 11.17
C VAL A 816 -7.18 -53.53 11.64
N VAL A 817 -7.43 -53.06 12.88
CA VAL A 817 -8.78 -52.97 13.47
C VAL A 817 -9.65 -51.93 12.74
N SER A 818 -9.13 -50.75 12.40
CA SER A 818 -9.92 -49.73 11.69
C SER A 818 -10.33 -50.18 10.29
N VAL A 819 -9.47 -50.95 9.60
CA VAL A 819 -9.81 -51.54 8.30
C VAL A 819 -10.81 -52.69 8.45
N GLN A 820 -10.68 -53.55 9.47
CA GLN A 820 -11.70 -54.57 9.77
C GLN A 820 -13.07 -53.94 10.08
N ASN A 821 -13.11 -52.83 10.83
CA ASN A 821 -14.33 -52.10 11.13
C ASN A 821 -14.92 -51.38 9.90
N SER A 822 -14.09 -50.82 9.02
CA SER A 822 -14.55 -50.21 7.76
C SER A 822 -15.06 -51.24 6.73
N VAL A 823 -14.56 -52.48 6.79
CA VAL A 823 -15.11 -53.61 6.03
C VAL A 823 -16.45 -54.07 6.64
N ARG A 824 -16.54 -54.18 7.97
CA ARG A 824 -17.80 -54.51 8.67
C ARG A 824 -18.89 -53.47 8.49
N SER A 825 -18.56 -52.18 8.49
CA SER A 825 -19.56 -51.11 8.31
C SER A 825 -20.13 -51.10 6.89
N LYS A 826 -19.38 -51.58 5.89
CA LYS A 826 -19.86 -51.76 4.52
C LYS A 826 -20.67 -53.05 4.31
N SER A 827 -20.43 -54.10 5.09
CA SER A 827 -21.25 -55.31 5.05
C SER A 827 -22.60 -55.17 5.76
N PHE A 828 -22.80 -54.11 6.57
CA PHE A 828 -24.06 -53.85 7.28
C PHE A 828 -25.05 -52.95 6.51
N THR A 829 -24.66 -52.37 5.36
CA THR A 829 -25.50 -51.43 4.59
C THR A 829 -26.21 -52.04 3.37
N ASP A 830 -26.00 -53.32 3.07
CA ASP A 830 -26.53 -53.99 1.85
C ASP A 830 -27.70 -54.97 2.12
N THR A 831 -28.36 -54.91 3.30
CA THR A 831 -29.48 -55.81 3.66
C THR A 831 -30.71 -55.10 4.23
N SER A 832 -31.37 -54.28 3.41
CA SER A 832 -32.80 -53.95 3.60
C SER A 832 -33.43 -53.37 2.32
N GLY A 833 -34.43 -54.06 1.78
CA GLY A 833 -35.24 -53.59 0.64
C GLY A 833 -36.25 -52.48 1.01
N PRO A 834 -37.00 -51.94 0.02
CA PRO A 834 -37.70 -50.66 0.18
C PRO A 834 -39.16 -50.80 0.62
N GLN A 835 -39.65 -49.94 1.53
CA GLN A 835 -41.08 -49.60 1.61
C GLN A 835 -41.41 -48.27 2.36
N LEU A 836 -42.12 -47.39 1.63
CA LEU A 836 -43.19 -46.43 2.00
C LEU A 836 -43.13 -45.51 3.25
N LYS A 837 -43.15 -44.19 2.94
CA LYS A 837 -43.88 -43.03 3.53
C LYS A 837 -44.66 -43.25 4.86
N SER A 838 -44.65 -42.30 5.81
CA SER A 838 -45.44 -41.05 5.66
C SER A 838 -45.35 -40.10 6.88
N GLN A 839 -45.58 -38.78 6.64
CA GLN A 839 -46.14 -37.74 7.54
C GLN A 839 -45.45 -37.43 8.90
N SER A 840 -45.58 -36.25 9.52
CA SER A 840 -45.89 -34.88 9.06
C SER A 840 -45.61 -33.90 10.22
N ARG A 841 -45.12 -32.68 9.93
CA ARG A 841 -45.69 -31.41 10.45
C ARG A 841 -45.01 -30.19 9.82
N ALA A 842 -45.79 -29.43 9.08
CA ALA A 842 -45.56 -28.02 8.76
C ALA A 842 -46.89 -27.32 8.96
N GLU A 843 -46.88 -26.07 9.45
CA GLU A 843 -48.01 -25.15 9.46
C GLU A 843 -47.45 -23.71 9.48
N PRO A 844 -48.19 -22.68 9.02
CA PRO A 844 -49.34 -22.73 8.10
C PRO A 844 -49.31 -21.67 6.96
N PHE A 845 -50.04 -21.98 5.87
CA PHE A 845 -50.68 -21.04 4.91
C PHE A 845 -49.74 -20.20 4.01
N GLU A 846 -50.08 -19.79 2.77
CA GLU A 846 -51.38 -19.72 2.08
C GLU A 846 -51.20 -19.93 0.54
N ALA A 847 -52.30 -20.23 -0.17
CA ALA A 847 -52.39 -20.33 -1.66
C ALA A 847 -53.49 -19.34 -2.16
N PRO A 848 -53.87 -19.19 -3.46
CA PRO A 848 -53.98 -20.17 -4.55
C PRO A 848 -53.05 -19.81 -5.76
N HIS A 849 -53.19 -20.16 -7.05
CA HIS A 849 -54.32 -20.63 -7.88
C HIS A 849 -53.89 -21.52 -9.10
N SER A 850 -54.83 -21.69 -10.04
CA SER A 850 -54.87 -22.41 -11.33
C SER A 850 -53.87 -21.94 -12.42
N GLY A 851 -53.61 -22.69 -13.50
CA GLY A 851 -54.24 -23.96 -13.94
C GLY A 851 -53.59 -24.56 -15.20
N GLU A 852 -54.18 -25.65 -15.70
CA GLU A 852 -53.66 -26.55 -16.76
C GLU A 852 -53.75 -25.96 -18.19
N GLY A 853 -52.96 -26.47 -19.16
CA GLY A 853 -53.08 -26.00 -20.55
C GLY A 853 -52.11 -26.53 -21.62
N GLN A 854 -52.11 -27.85 -21.86
CA GLN A 854 -51.75 -28.48 -23.16
C GLN A 854 -50.28 -28.48 -23.67
N ALA A 855 -50.00 -29.44 -24.57
CA ALA A 855 -48.72 -29.80 -25.20
C ALA A 855 -49.00 -30.18 -26.69
N PRO A 856 -48.17 -30.92 -27.47
CA PRO A 856 -46.71 -31.15 -27.46
C PRO A 856 -46.04 -31.08 -28.87
N SER A 857 -44.69 -31.08 -28.93
CA SER A 857 -43.85 -31.67 -30.02
C SER A 857 -43.95 -31.05 -31.45
N ALA A 858 -43.09 -31.33 -32.46
CA ALA A 858 -41.93 -32.23 -32.60
C ALA A 858 -40.89 -31.66 -33.62
N ASP A 859 -39.77 -32.37 -33.81
CA ASP A 859 -38.70 -32.09 -34.78
C ASP A 859 -39.13 -32.06 -36.27
N THR A 860 -38.30 -31.44 -37.12
CA THR A 860 -38.06 -31.92 -38.50
C THR A 860 -36.59 -31.70 -38.93
N SER A 861 -36.13 -32.51 -39.87
CA SER A 861 -34.72 -32.73 -40.23
C SER A 861 -34.37 -32.34 -41.68
N ASN A 862 -33.08 -32.48 -42.01
CA ASN A 862 -32.48 -32.84 -43.34
C ASN A 862 -31.49 -31.83 -43.92
N GLY A 863 -30.45 -32.34 -44.62
CA GLY A 863 -29.53 -31.52 -45.43
C GLY A 863 -28.12 -32.11 -45.65
N THR A 864 -28.00 -33.23 -46.36
CA THR A 864 -26.71 -33.83 -46.79
C THR A 864 -26.04 -33.10 -47.96
N THR A 865 -24.71 -33.14 -48.07
CA THR A 865 -23.94 -33.24 -49.34
C THR A 865 -22.51 -33.76 -49.08
N CYS A 866 -21.82 -34.23 -50.14
CA CYS A 866 -20.67 -35.15 -50.07
C CYS A 866 -19.29 -34.52 -50.40
N SER A 867 -18.23 -35.10 -49.80
CA SER A 867 -16.94 -35.62 -50.37
C SER A 867 -16.27 -34.98 -51.62
N PRO A 868 -14.98 -35.34 -51.91
CA PRO A 868 -13.79 -35.56 -51.07
C PRO A 868 -12.56 -34.77 -51.62
N ASP A 869 -11.35 -34.92 -51.05
CA ASP A 869 -10.12 -34.96 -51.88
C ASP A 869 -8.84 -35.48 -51.14
N GLU A 870 -7.84 -35.80 -51.95
CA GLU A 870 -6.84 -36.88 -51.81
C GLU A 870 -5.55 -36.61 -50.97
N ARG A 871 -4.75 -37.68 -50.88
CA ARG A 871 -3.38 -37.85 -50.31
C ARG A 871 -2.30 -37.34 -51.32
N PRO A 872 -0.96 -37.24 -51.06
CA PRO A 872 -0.15 -38.21 -50.30
C PRO A 872 1.16 -37.77 -49.59
N CYS A 873 1.88 -38.79 -49.12
CA CYS A 873 3.32 -38.98 -48.84
C CYS A 873 4.32 -37.97 -49.48
N GLU A 874 5.57 -37.78 -49.03
CA GLU A 874 6.45 -38.47 -48.07
C GLU A 874 7.63 -37.54 -47.72
N GLY A 875 8.34 -37.71 -46.59
CA GLY A 875 9.48 -36.80 -46.29
C GLY A 875 10.12 -36.85 -44.90
N ASN A 876 10.60 -38.01 -44.46
CA ASN A 876 11.72 -38.08 -43.49
C ASN A 876 13.02 -37.63 -44.20
N PRO A 877 14.12 -37.21 -43.53
CA PRO A 877 14.52 -37.59 -42.17
C PRO A 877 15.09 -36.44 -41.28
N GLY A 878 15.33 -36.70 -39.99
CA GLY A 878 16.36 -35.92 -39.28
C GLY A 878 16.28 -35.77 -37.76
N THR A 879 16.71 -36.80 -37.04
CA THR A 879 17.60 -36.68 -35.85
C THR A 879 17.26 -35.76 -34.64
N ARG A 880 17.18 -36.44 -33.47
CA ARG A 880 17.58 -36.06 -32.08
C ARG A 880 16.41 -35.80 -31.10
N VAL A 881 16.47 -36.18 -29.81
CA VAL A 881 17.47 -36.95 -29.03
C VAL A 881 16.81 -37.61 -27.79
N HIS A 882 17.49 -38.61 -27.23
CA HIS A 882 17.22 -39.29 -25.95
C HIS A 882 16.59 -38.45 -24.82
N LEU A 883 15.71 -39.08 -24.02
CA LEU A 883 15.98 -39.37 -22.59
C LEU A 883 14.83 -40.16 -21.93
N LEU A 884 15.03 -41.47 -21.71
CA LEU A 884 14.38 -42.23 -20.63
C LEU A 884 15.23 -43.46 -20.29
N SER A 885 16.05 -43.30 -19.26
CA SER A 885 17.05 -44.23 -18.69
C SER A 885 17.46 -43.63 -17.34
N CYS A 886 17.66 -44.34 -16.23
CA CYS A 886 17.43 -45.77 -15.91
C CYS A 886 17.36 -45.95 -14.36
N CYS A 887 17.34 -47.20 -13.91
CA CYS A 887 17.39 -47.69 -12.52
C CYS A 887 16.05 -47.61 -11.74
N PHE A 888 15.50 -48.70 -11.18
CA PHE A 888 16.00 -50.07 -11.00
C PHE A 888 15.16 -51.11 -11.76
N GLY A 889 15.82 -52.15 -12.27
CA GLY A 889 15.16 -53.31 -12.88
C GLY A 889 15.16 -54.53 -11.96
N GLY A 890 14.43 -55.59 -12.36
CA GLY A 890 14.60 -56.95 -11.84
C GLY A 890 13.37 -57.62 -11.24
N ALA A 891 12.38 -58.01 -12.07
CA ALA A 891 11.70 -59.32 -11.99
C ALA A 891 10.65 -59.52 -13.12
N GLN A 892 10.71 -60.69 -13.75
CA GLN A 892 9.83 -61.27 -14.78
C GLN A 892 8.56 -61.92 -14.13
N ARG A 893 7.44 -62.32 -14.79
CA ARG A 893 6.76 -62.11 -16.10
C ARG A 893 5.42 -62.94 -16.09
N TRP A 894 4.39 -62.60 -16.90
CA TRP A 894 3.11 -63.35 -17.15
C TRP A 894 2.00 -63.37 -16.03
N PRO A 895 0.70 -63.67 -16.31
CA PRO A 895 -0.19 -62.82 -17.12
C PRO A 895 -1.65 -62.63 -16.59
N GLY A 896 -2.38 -61.74 -17.27
CA GLY A 896 -3.83 -61.47 -17.29
C GLY A 896 -4.83 -62.33 -16.49
N PHE A 897 -5.47 -61.70 -15.49
CA PHE A 897 -6.91 -61.86 -15.19
C PHE A 897 -7.47 -60.57 -14.53
N VAL A 898 -7.28 -59.43 -15.20
CA VAL A 898 -7.46 -58.09 -14.62
C VAL A 898 -8.56 -57.32 -15.36
N SER A 899 -9.79 -57.38 -14.83
CA SER A 899 -10.84 -56.38 -15.11
C SER A 899 -11.90 -56.33 -14.00
N SER A 900 -12.42 -57.50 -13.58
CA SER A 900 -13.47 -57.57 -12.53
C SER A 900 -12.94 -57.36 -11.09
N PHE A 901 -11.72 -57.81 -10.79
CA PHE A 901 -11.20 -57.83 -9.41
C PHE A 901 -10.69 -56.46 -8.88
N LEU A 902 -10.53 -55.45 -9.74
CA LEU A 902 -9.86 -54.19 -9.39
C LEU A 902 -10.66 -53.22 -8.51
N ARG A 903 -11.97 -53.42 -8.32
CA ARG A 903 -12.79 -52.54 -7.48
C ARG A 903 -12.64 -52.77 -5.96
N ASN A 904 -12.04 -53.90 -5.54
CA ASN A 904 -11.85 -54.27 -4.12
C ASN A 904 -10.41 -54.10 -3.59
N LEU A 905 -9.51 -53.47 -4.35
CA LEU A 905 -8.06 -53.44 -4.05
C LEU A 905 -7.56 -52.20 -3.30
N GLY A 906 -8.33 -51.11 -3.24
CA GLY A 906 -7.90 -49.84 -2.65
C GLY A 906 -7.53 -49.94 -1.15
N THR A 907 -8.36 -50.62 -0.35
CA THR A 907 -8.09 -50.86 1.08
C THR A 907 -6.93 -51.85 1.30
N LYS A 908 -6.82 -52.91 0.49
CA LYS A 908 -5.72 -53.89 0.63
C LYS A 908 -4.35 -53.31 0.28
N GLN A 909 -4.23 -52.47 -0.76
CA GLN A 909 -2.94 -51.81 -1.08
C GLN A 909 -2.49 -50.84 0.02
N PHE A 910 -3.42 -50.16 0.69
CA PHE A 910 -3.09 -49.29 1.81
C PHE A 910 -2.55 -50.10 3.00
N CYS A 911 -3.20 -51.21 3.35
CA CYS A 911 -2.70 -52.13 4.40
C CYS A 911 -1.31 -52.67 4.09
N VAL A 912 -1.06 -53.19 2.88
CA VAL A 912 0.25 -53.77 2.53
C VAL A 912 1.37 -52.73 2.62
N ARG A 913 1.13 -51.49 2.15
CA ARG A 913 2.11 -50.40 2.27
C ARG A 913 2.32 -49.93 3.71
N ALA A 914 1.28 -49.90 4.53
CA ALA A 914 1.35 -49.50 5.93
C ALA A 914 2.06 -50.57 6.80
N LEU A 915 1.72 -51.84 6.62
CA LEU A 915 2.39 -52.98 7.28
C LEU A 915 3.85 -53.09 6.84
N GLY A 916 4.15 -52.91 5.55
CA GLY A 916 5.53 -52.87 5.03
C GLY A 916 6.35 -51.72 5.62
N ALA A 917 5.76 -50.53 5.79
CA ALA A 917 6.42 -49.41 6.44
C ALA A 917 6.70 -49.68 7.93
N CYS A 918 5.78 -50.31 8.67
CA CYS A 918 6.07 -50.74 10.05
C CYS A 918 7.15 -51.82 10.11
N GLY A 919 7.12 -52.80 9.20
CA GLY A 919 8.17 -53.82 9.07
C GLY A 919 9.55 -53.22 8.83
N GLN A 920 9.64 -52.13 8.06
CA GLN A 920 10.90 -51.38 7.88
C GLN A 920 11.35 -50.67 9.16
N VAL A 921 10.45 -50.12 9.99
CA VAL A 921 10.83 -49.56 11.30
C VAL A 921 11.35 -50.68 12.21
N LEU A 922 10.61 -51.79 12.32
CA LEU A 922 10.99 -52.94 13.15
C LEU A 922 12.35 -53.52 12.73
N ALA A 923 12.58 -53.75 11.43
CA ALA A 923 13.87 -54.21 10.92
C ALA A 923 15.01 -53.20 11.16
N CYS A 924 14.72 -51.89 11.14
CA CYS A 924 15.70 -50.85 11.45
C CYS A 924 16.06 -50.83 12.95
N LEU A 925 15.08 -51.04 13.84
CA LEU A 925 15.29 -51.06 15.29
C LEU A 925 15.94 -52.36 15.81
N LEU A 926 15.64 -53.52 15.19
CA LEU A 926 16.04 -54.84 15.69
C LEU A 926 17.37 -55.38 15.13
N SER A 927 17.96 -54.73 14.11
CA SER A 927 19.28 -55.08 13.56
C SER A 927 20.41 -54.34 14.31
N PRO A 928 21.64 -54.90 14.51
CA PRO A 928 22.25 -56.03 13.80
C PRO A 928 22.75 -57.22 14.68
N LYS A 929 22.48 -57.23 15.99
CA LYS A 929 22.72 -58.39 16.89
C LYS A 929 21.71 -58.36 18.04
N LEU A 930 20.55 -58.96 17.81
CA LEU A 930 19.56 -59.38 18.81
C LEU A 930 19.04 -60.75 18.38
#